data_AF-A0A6I5P3Y2-F1
#
_entry.id   AF-A0A6I5P3Y2-F1
#
_cell.length_a   1.000
_cell.length_b   1.000
_cell.length_c   1.000
_cell.angle_alpha   90.00
_cell.angle_beta   90.00
_cell.angle_gamma   90.00
#
_symmetry.space_group_name_H-M   'P 1'
#
loop_
_entity.id
_entity.type
_entity.pdbx_description
1 polymer ?
#
loop_
_entity_poly.entity_id
_entity_poly.type
_entity_poly.pdbx_seq_one_letter_code
_entity_poly.pdbx_strand_id
1 'polypeptide(L)'
;MKTLWTVLALGTGFSLWTTGAIAQSPNGYDITVNSAADGVVAPDDALTLREAILLANGELALEALSPAEQALVTPATASTIGFDLPSDDTEIALNSVLPPLQAPGLTLDGSTQPGYGEILPYLTDTPVPAVSLTPAAGTEVFVGLTVTGSDVTVRGLNLYGFKAESRVATLTTPSGDIVVVNRALPDDLDLEAPIFEGLSLADTEAAITGVTIEQNWLGAKLDESMPEQRSAVGVVVHNATDVRIAHNLIQHHEASGVITGFRADGLELEGNAIIGNGLAGMPDGVRLEGSLAGATVTNNLICANDGSGIYLFQPEGAVQIESNNIRFNGRRLRRAAVYVTGHGHTIVGNEIGYQPGPGVAVSAYPLSDRNLIRENQFAQLDGLSIDLVAQGNSDILHFQRADGPNPPRNHHHRRSETGNAAINAPTFSQYAFEPTGAGWTLTGKADPGSEVDLYQVKEGDGVYSPLSEPFMTTTADADGNFSFAWDEEAGVWLSAIASDPEFGTSEPSPVISVAGSDGTVPERLPATVPFDATCYPPVVVEAPPPAPAAIILRVPRNIHFALDESFISPESALILDQIVDAMRTYPSLVVELQGHTDPRASAAYNQALSERRSLSARDYLLRQGIAAERMRIVPFGETRRASQGSSRLDYARDRRVEFIFTDTQGLEIIFEDVESDLQIE
;
A
#
# COMPACT_ATOMS: atom_id res chain seq x y z
N MET A 1 15.05 90.23 31.58
CA MET A 1 15.38 90.06 33.02
C MET A 1 16.50 89.01 33.13
N LYS A 2 17.50 89.25 34.00
CA LYS A 2 18.53 88.32 34.53
C LYS A 2 19.35 87.49 33.51
N THR A 3 20.61 87.83 33.26
CA THR A 3 21.86 87.29 33.92
C THR A 3 22.33 85.99 33.24
N LEU A 4 23.38 86.00 32.37
CA LEU A 4 24.82 85.72 32.68
C LEU A 4 25.00 84.33 33.34
N TRP A 5 25.81 83.37 32.91
CA TRP A 5 27.18 83.32 32.31
C TRP A 5 27.27 82.12 31.32
N THR A 6 28.31 81.79 30.54
CA THR A 6 29.45 82.49 29.85
C THR A 6 30.13 81.44 28.91
N VAL A 7 30.86 81.84 27.86
CA VAL A 7 31.54 80.94 26.89
C VAL A 7 33.05 80.89 27.10
N LEU A 8 33.64 79.68 27.08
CA LEU A 8 35.03 79.35 26.68
C LEU A 8 35.06 77.81 26.45
N ALA A 9 34.93 77.29 25.23
CA ALA A 9 35.92 77.20 24.16
C ALA A 9 37.17 76.35 24.53
N LEU A 10 37.31 75.16 23.92
CA LEU A 10 38.50 74.67 23.16
C LEU A 10 38.41 73.17 22.80
N GLY A 11 38.80 72.83 21.56
CA GLY A 11 39.37 71.50 21.23
C GLY A 11 38.43 70.34 20.91
N THR A 12 37.81 70.32 19.72
CA THR A 12 37.25 69.08 19.14
C THR A 12 38.37 68.19 18.60
N GLY A 13 38.94 67.34 19.47
CA GLY A 13 39.74 66.20 19.04
C GLY A 13 38.83 65.04 18.63
N PHE A 14 38.88 64.62 17.37
CA PHE A 14 38.22 63.37 16.94
C PHE A 14 38.96 62.18 17.55
N SER A 15 38.37 61.53 18.56
CA SER A 15 38.72 60.16 18.94
C SER A 15 37.74 59.21 18.25
N LEU A 16 38.23 58.43 17.28
CA LEU A 16 37.50 57.30 16.71
C LEU A 16 37.30 56.26 17.81
N TRP A 17 36.10 56.22 18.40
CA TRP A 17 35.64 55.04 19.12
C TRP A 17 35.20 54.02 18.06
N THR A 18 36.07 53.07 17.78
CA THR A 18 35.68 51.84 17.06
C THR A 18 34.73 51.07 17.95
N THR A 19 33.43 51.24 17.73
CA THR A 19 32.43 50.28 18.20
C THR A 19 32.73 48.96 17.51
N GLY A 20 33.31 48.02 18.25
CA GLY A 20 33.42 46.64 17.77
C GLY A 20 32.00 46.16 17.49
N ALA A 21 31.73 45.81 16.23
CA ALA A 21 30.51 45.08 15.91
C ALA A 21 30.58 43.75 16.66
N ILE A 22 29.62 43.52 17.56
CA ILE A 22 29.41 42.19 18.11
C ILE A 22 28.92 41.36 16.93
N ALA A 23 29.79 40.52 16.38
CA ALA A 23 29.36 39.51 15.43
C ALA A 23 28.30 38.64 16.14
N GLN A 24 27.14 38.47 15.52
CA GLN A 24 26.23 37.43 15.98
C GLN A 24 26.96 36.10 15.87
N SER A 25 26.85 35.25 16.89
CA SER A 25 27.23 33.86 16.76
C SER A 25 26.50 33.26 15.55
N PRO A 26 27.16 32.39 14.76
CA PRO A 26 26.46 31.69 13.68
C PRO A 26 25.30 30.88 14.25
N ASN A 27 24.24 30.76 13.44
CA ASN A 27 23.08 29.93 13.76
C ASN A 27 23.19 28.52 13.14
N GLY A 28 24.25 28.26 12.37
CA GLY A 28 24.58 26.97 11.79
C GLY A 28 25.96 26.98 11.15
N TYR A 29 26.34 25.87 10.53
CA TYR A 29 27.66 25.70 9.90
C TYR A 29 27.56 25.02 8.54
N ASP A 30 28.38 25.43 7.58
CA ASP A 30 28.68 24.65 6.39
C ASP A 30 29.86 23.73 6.71
N ILE A 31 29.66 22.41 6.64
CA ILE A 31 30.53 21.36 7.18
C ILE A 31 30.88 20.37 6.06
N THR A 32 32.17 20.13 5.84
CA THR A 32 32.63 19.08 4.91
C THR A 32 33.10 17.84 5.68
N VAL A 33 32.38 16.72 5.50
CA VAL A 33 32.80 15.38 5.96
C VAL A 33 33.89 14.86 5.03
N ASN A 34 35.07 14.53 5.57
CA ASN A 34 36.22 14.00 4.80
C ASN A 34 36.58 12.56 5.18
N SER A 35 35.76 11.89 6.01
CA SER A 35 36.01 10.57 6.56
C SER A 35 34.79 9.65 6.46
N ALA A 36 34.98 8.44 5.94
CA ALA A 36 33.98 7.38 5.92
C ALA A 36 33.92 6.56 7.23
N ALA A 37 34.73 6.90 8.23
CA ALA A 37 34.69 6.27 9.54
C ALA A 37 33.44 6.68 10.34
N ASP A 38 32.92 5.74 11.13
CA ASP A 38 31.95 6.01 12.20
C ASP A 38 32.52 5.50 13.54
N GLY A 39 32.61 6.36 14.55
CA GLY A 39 33.38 6.03 15.76
C GLY A 39 33.14 6.93 16.96
N VAL A 40 34.05 6.82 17.94
CA VAL A 40 34.05 7.66 19.13
C VAL A 40 34.57 9.05 18.75
N VAL A 41 33.72 10.06 18.92
CA VAL A 41 34.04 11.48 18.72
C VAL A 41 35.35 11.86 19.42
N ALA A 42 36.36 12.28 18.65
CA ALA A 42 37.68 12.61 19.18
C ALA A 42 38.45 13.52 18.21
N PRO A 43 39.17 14.56 18.70
CA PRO A 43 39.86 15.49 17.81
C PRO A 43 41.04 14.83 17.08
N ASP A 44 40.91 14.67 15.77
CA ASP A 44 41.94 14.15 14.87
C ASP A 44 41.94 14.87 13.49
N ASP A 45 42.35 14.24 12.39
CA ASP A 45 42.41 14.88 11.06
C ASP A 45 41.17 14.55 10.17
N ALA A 46 40.17 13.85 10.71
CA ALA A 46 39.15 13.13 9.96
C ALA A 46 37.71 13.39 10.50
N LEU A 47 37.11 14.52 10.08
CA LEU A 47 35.75 14.91 10.44
C LEU A 47 34.72 13.90 9.89
N THR A 48 34.10 13.13 10.79
CA THR A 48 33.11 12.10 10.46
C THR A 48 31.69 12.66 10.29
N LEU A 49 30.81 11.90 9.64
CA LEU A 49 29.38 12.25 9.55
C LEU A 49 28.73 12.39 10.95
N ARG A 50 29.14 11.59 11.93
CA ARG A 50 28.65 11.68 13.31
C ARG A 50 29.03 13.02 13.95
N GLU A 51 30.27 13.47 13.77
CA GLU A 51 30.73 14.77 14.27
C GLU A 51 30.05 15.93 13.55
N ALA A 52 29.87 15.83 12.23
CA ALA A 52 29.13 16.83 11.46
C ALA A 52 27.70 17.02 11.97
N ILE A 53 26.97 15.93 12.24
CA ILE A 53 25.60 15.99 12.78
C ILE A 53 25.61 16.58 14.19
N LEU A 54 26.49 16.12 15.10
CA LEU A 54 26.56 16.66 16.47
C LEU A 54 26.92 18.16 16.48
N LEU A 55 27.79 18.60 15.57
CA LEU A 55 28.16 20.01 15.42
C LEU A 55 27.00 20.84 14.87
N ALA A 56 26.32 20.37 13.83
CA ALA A 56 25.13 21.01 13.27
C ALA A 56 24.00 21.11 14.32
N ASN A 57 23.84 20.09 15.14
CA ASN A 57 22.90 20.00 16.27
C ASN A 57 23.27 20.92 17.46
N GLY A 58 24.49 21.45 17.53
CA GLY A 58 24.99 22.22 18.67
C GLY A 58 25.36 21.38 19.90
N GLU A 59 25.49 20.05 19.73
CA GLU A 59 25.83 19.09 20.78
C GLU A 59 27.35 18.86 20.89
N LEU A 60 28.08 19.10 19.80
CA LEU A 60 29.54 19.16 19.76
C LEU A 60 29.97 20.63 19.57
N ALA A 61 30.87 21.11 20.42
CA ALA A 61 31.42 22.46 20.31
C ALA A 61 32.54 22.50 19.26
N LEU A 62 32.60 23.56 18.45
CA LEU A 62 33.64 23.74 17.43
C LEU A 62 35.06 23.71 18.02
N GLU A 63 35.23 24.18 19.26
CA GLU A 63 36.51 24.17 19.98
C GLU A 63 36.91 22.79 20.52
N ALA A 64 36.03 21.78 20.44
CA ALA A 64 36.34 20.39 20.78
C ALA A 64 36.98 19.63 19.60
N LEU A 65 36.80 20.12 18.37
CA LEU A 65 37.44 19.60 17.16
C LEU A 65 38.91 20.03 17.07
N SER A 66 39.71 19.29 16.31
CA SER A 66 41.10 19.64 16.00
C SER A 66 41.20 20.84 15.04
N PRO A 67 42.39 21.46 14.91
CA PRO A 67 42.63 22.51 13.92
C PRO A 67 42.44 22.07 12.45
N ALA A 68 42.51 20.77 12.14
CA ALA A 68 42.28 20.24 10.79
C ALA A 68 40.78 20.15 10.50
N GLU A 69 40.01 19.56 11.42
CA GLU A 69 38.55 19.49 11.36
C GLU A 69 37.90 20.89 11.37
N GLN A 70 38.38 21.80 12.22
CA GLN A 70 37.92 23.20 12.23
C GLN A 70 38.12 23.92 10.88
N ALA A 71 39.03 23.46 10.03
CA ALA A 71 39.24 24.03 8.70
C ALA A 71 38.20 23.55 7.67
N LEU A 72 37.46 22.47 7.99
CA LEU A 72 36.35 21.91 7.19
C LEU A 72 34.98 22.49 7.59
N VAL A 73 34.96 23.45 8.53
CA VAL A 73 33.75 24.06 9.09
C VAL A 73 33.76 25.56 8.85
N THR A 74 32.72 26.11 8.22
CA THR A 74 32.56 27.56 8.07
C THR A 74 31.24 28.08 8.68
N PRO A 75 31.24 29.24 9.36
CA PRO A 75 30.02 29.84 9.93
C PRO A 75 28.93 30.14 8.88
N ALA A 76 27.70 29.68 9.13
CA ALA A 76 26.56 29.84 8.23
C ALA A 76 25.28 30.33 8.97
N THR A 77 24.21 30.59 8.22
CA THR A 77 22.90 31.02 8.74
C THR A 77 21.97 29.85 9.10
N ALA A 78 22.17 28.71 8.44
CA ALA A 78 21.59 27.40 8.72
C ALA A 78 22.70 26.36 8.45
N SER A 79 22.57 25.15 8.97
CA SER A 79 23.63 24.14 8.81
C SER A 79 23.51 23.39 7.48
N THR A 80 24.64 23.13 6.85
CA THR A 80 24.78 22.24 5.69
C THR A 80 25.88 21.23 5.99
N ILE A 81 25.64 19.96 5.73
CA ILE A 81 26.62 18.88 5.81
C ILE A 81 26.83 18.34 4.40
N GLY A 82 27.99 18.64 3.81
CA GLY A 82 28.47 18.07 2.56
C GLY A 82 29.61 17.07 2.76
N PHE A 83 30.13 16.53 1.67
CA PHE A 83 31.11 15.45 1.65
C PHE A 83 32.24 15.74 0.64
N ASP A 84 33.47 15.44 1.04
CA ASP A 84 34.67 15.36 0.19
C ASP A 84 35.47 14.11 0.60
N LEU A 85 34.81 12.96 0.52
CA LEU A 85 35.38 11.65 0.85
C LEU A 85 36.40 11.19 -0.21
N PRO A 86 37.42 10.40 0.17
CA PRO A 86 38.32 9.75 -0.78
C PRO A 86 37.54 8.92 -1.81
N SER A 87 37.92 9.01 -3.09
CA SER A 87 37.19 8.35 -4.19
C SER A 87 37.18 6.82 -4.13
N ASP A 88 38.03 6.23 -3.30
CA ASP A 88 38.13 4.80 -3.03
C ASP A 88 37.49 4.37 -1.70
N ASP A 89 36.90 5.31 -0.95
CA ASP A 89 36.31 5.11 0.38
C ASP A 89 35.10 6.06 0.59
N THR A 90 34.03 5.86 -0.19
CA THR A 90 32.79 6.67 -0.12
C THR A 90 31.60 5.94 0.53
N GLU A 91 31.84 4.77 1.13
CA GLU A 91 30.84 3.97 1.86
C GLU A 91 31.05 4.09 3.38
N ILE A 92 30.19 4.86 4.04
CA ILE A 92 30.25 5.10 5.48
C ILE A 92 29.61 3.92 6.22
N ALA A 93 30.46 3.08 6.80
CA ALA A 93 30.07 1.89 7.55
C ALA A 93 29.72 2.24 9.01
N LEU A 94 28.42 2.31 9.32
CA LEU A 94 27.89 2.75 10.61
C LEU A 94 28.06 1.67 11.70
N ASN A 95 28.73 2.01 12.79
CA ASN A 95 28.94 1.18 13.97
C ASN A 95 27.84 1.32 15.03
N SER A 96 26.99 2.35 14.91
CA SER A 96 25.78 2.55 15.72
C SER A 96 24.84 3.53 15.03
N VAL A 97 23.59 3.63 15.50
CA VAL A 97 22.62 4.63 14.99
C VAL A 97 23.23 6.04 15.06
N LEU A 98 23.06 6.82 13.99
CA LEU A 98 23.52 8.22 13.94
C LEU A 98 22.64 9.11 14.84
N PRO A 99 23.19 10.20 15.40
CA PRO A 99 22.37 11.20 16.10
C PRO A 99 21.30 11.76 15.15
N PRO A 100 20.12 12.17 15.67
CA PRO A 100 19.04 12.66 14.82
C PRO A 100 19.41 13.99 14.15
N LEU A 101 18.95 14.18 12.91
CA LEU A 101 18.99 15.46 12.21
C LEU A 101 17.96 16.39 12.84
N GLN A 102 18.37 17.15 13.87
CA GLN A 102 17.47 17.94 14.71
C GLN A 102 17.56 19.46 14.50
N ALA A 103 18.66 19.94 13.92
CA ALA A 103 18.86 21.37 13.66
C ALA A 103 17.86 21.89 12.60
N PRO A 104 17.04 22.91 12.89
CA PRO A 104 16.08 23.43 11.92
C PRO A 104 16.76 24.01 10.68
N GLY A 105 16.23 23.68 9.50
CA GLY A 105 16.81 24.10 8.22
C GLY A 105 18.10 23.37 7.82
N LEU A 106 18.46 22.28 8.50
CA LEU A 106 19.65 21.48 8.19
C LEU A 106 19.53 20.82 6.82
N THR A 107 20.52 21.00 5.96
CA THR A 107 20.66 20.24 4.70
C THR A 107 21.78 19.20 4.84
N LEU A 108 21.47 17.92 4.68
CA LEU A 108 22.43 16.84 4.49
C LEU A 108 22.54 16.55 2.99
N ASP A 109 23.70 16.85 2.40
CA ASP A 109 23.86 17.04 0.96
C ASP A 109 24.94 16.14 0.34
N GLY A 110 24.55 14.90 0.01
CA GLY A 110 25.37 13.94 -0.73
C GLY A 110 25.73 14.40 -2.15
N SER A 111 25.03 15.39 -2.71
CA SER A 111 25.31 15.91 -4.07
C SER A 111 26.63 16.68 -4.18
N THR A 112 27.20 17.06 -3.04
CA THR A 112 28.51 17.76 -2.96
C THR A 112 29.69 16.82 -3.25
N GLN A 113 29.52 15.50 -3.07
CA GLN A 113 30.59 14.51 -3.23
C GLN A 113 31.04 14.41 -4.70
N PRO A 114 32.36 14.50 -4.99
CA PRO A 114 32.90 14.18 -6.30
C PRO A 114 32.50 12.77 -6.76
N GLY A 115 31.79 12.69 -7.89
CA GLY A 115 31.23 11.45 -8.45
C GLY A 115 29.71 11.44 -8.56
N TYR A 116 29.01 12.34 -7.85
CA TYR A 116 27.56 12.49 -7.96
C TYR A 116 27.13 12.91 -9.38
N GLY A 117 25.94 12.46 -9.81
CA GLY A 117 25.20 13.10 -10.90
C GLY A 117 25.07 12.34 -12.21
N GLU A 118 25.47 11.07 -12.31
CA GLU A 118 25.11 10.23 -13.46
C GLU A 118 23.59 10.00 -13.47
N ILE A 119 22.93 10.19 -14.62
CA ILE A 119 21.47 9.96 -14.76
C ILE A 119 21.26 8.73 -15.61
N LEU A 120 20.58 7.72 -15.05
CA LEU A 120 20.35 6.46 -15.74
C LEU A 120 19.18 6.59 -16.73
N PRO A 121 19.24 5.97 -17.93
CA PRO A 121 18.25 6.22 -19.00
C PRO A 121 16.79 5.90 -18.67
N TYR A 122 16.53 5.14 -17.60
CA TYR A 122 15.21 4.73 -17.14
C TYR A 122 14.77 5.44 -15.83
N LEU A 123 15.60 6.33 -15.28
CA LEU A 123 15.29 7.23 -14.15
C LEU A 123 15.50 8.67 -14.62
N THR A 124 14.43 9.37 -15.02
CA THR A 124 14.58 10.67 -15.72
C THR A 124 15.21 11.76 -14.87
N ASP A 125 14.95 11.77 -13.56
CA ASP A 125 15.29 12.87 -12.65
C ASP A 125 15.92 12.41 -11.31
N THR A 126 16.39 11.16 -11.24
CA THR A 126 17.07 10.59 -10.06
C THR A 126 18.53 10.27 -10.39
N PRO A 127 19.49 11.14 -10.02
CA PRO A 127 20.91 10.87 -10.26
C PRO A 127 21.44 9.75 -9.37
N VAL A 128 22.57 9.15 -9.78
CA VAL A 128 23.34 8.16 -9.00
C VAL A 128 24.06 8.89 -7.85
N PRO A 129 23.84 8.50 -6.58
CA PRO A 129 24.60 8.98 -5.42
C PRO A 129 26.08 8.59 -5.47
N ALA A 130 26.93 9.37 -4.80
CA ALA A 130 28.34 9.01 -4.64
C ALA A 130 28.72 8.61 -3.20
N VAL A 131 27.88 8.94 -2.21
CA VAL A 131 28.06 8.56 -0.80
C VAL A 131 27.04 7.49 -0.43
N SER A 132 27.50 6.40 0.19
CA SER A 132 26.64 5.31 0.68
C SER A 132 26.68 5.24 2.21
N LEU A 133 25.53 5.02 2.86
CA LEU A 133 25.41 4.72 4.28
C LEU A 133 24.91 3.28 4.44
N THR A 134 25.62 2.47 5.24
CA THR A 134 25.30 1.06 5.46
C THR A 134 25.75 0.62 6.86
N PRO A 135 25.12 -0.37 7.52
CA PRO A 135 25.65 -0.92 8.76
C PRO A 135 27.03 -1.56 8.57
N ALA A 136 27.94 -1.36 9.53
CA ALA A 136 29.22 -2.05 9.56
C ALA A 136 29.05 -3.57 9.67
N ALA A 137 29.99 -4.33 9.09
CA ALA A 137 29.87 -5.79 8.98
C ALA A 137 29.77 -6.49 10.35
N GLY A 138 28.62 -7.13 10.60
CA GLY A 138 28.31 -7.80 11.87
C GLY A 138 27.71 -6.90 12.95
N THR A 139 27.38 -5.64 12.61
CA THR A 139 26.71 -4.68 13.50
C THR A 139 25.23 -4.56 13.14
N GLU A 140 24.37 -4.53 14.16
CA GLU A 140 22.93 -4.26 14.02
C GLU A 140 22.70 -2.73 14.10
N VAL A 141 22.32 -2.10 12.99
CA VAL A 141 21.89 -0.70 12.95
C VAL A 141 20.49 -0.66 12.32
N PHE A 142 19.49 -0.24 13.10
CA PHE A 142 18.09 -0.40 12.73
C PHE A 142 17.49 0.80 11.95
N VAL A 143 18.12 1.98 12.02
CA VAL A 143 17.77 3.16 11.22
C VAL A 143 19.03 3.79 10.63
N GLY A 144 18.98 4.20 9.36
CA GLY A 144 20.05 4.95 8.71
C GLY A 144 20.08 6.40 9.17
N LEU A 145 19.00 7.15 8.91
CA LEU A 145 18.82 8.54 9.31
C LEU A 145 17.51 8.74 10.07
N THR A 146 17.58 9.41 11.24
CA THR A 146 16.40 9.89 11.96
C THR A 146 16.29 11.40 11.78
N VAL A 147 15.14 11.89 11.31
CA VAL A 147 14.86 13.33 11.16
C VAL A 147 13.90 13.78 12.25
N THR A 148 14.32 14.74 13.07
CA THR A 148 13.51 15.33 14.17
C THR A 148 13.45 16.86 14.15
N GLY A 149 14.12 17.51 13.19
CA GLY A 149 14.03 18.95 12.95
C GLY A 149 13.01 19.29 11.86
N SER A 150 12.46 20.50 11.92
CA SER A 150 11.69 21.09 10.80
C SER A 150 12.62 21.68 9.73
N ASP A 151 12.11 21.81 8.50
CA ASP A 151 12.80 22.36 7.33
C ASP A 151 14.09 21.59 6.96
N VAL A 152 14.22 20.32 7.40
CA VAL A 152 15.39 19.47 7.14
C VAL A 152 15.35 18.90 5.73
N THR A 153 16.45 18.98 4.99
CA THR A 153 16.61 18.37 3.66
C THR A 153 17.64 17.25 3.72
N VAL A 154 17.31 16.08 3.15
CA VAL A 154 18.22 14.94 2.95
C VAL A 154 18.26 14.61 1.46
N ARG A 155 19.43 14.73 0.83
CA ARG A 155 19.56 14.48 -0.60
C ARG A 155 20.85 13.85 -1.09
N GLY A 156 20.78 13.21 -2.25
CA GLY A 156 21.94 12.72 -3.00
C GLY A 156 22.71 11.59 -2.32
N LEU A 157 22.07 10.85 -1.40
CA LEU A 157 22.67 9.74 -0.66
C LEU A 157 22.17 8.38 -1.15
N ASN A 158 23.02 7.36 -1.03
CA ASN A 158 22.59 5.97 -1.05
C ASN A 158 22.50 5.44 0.39
N LEU A 159 21.41 4.75 0.74
CA LEU A 159 21.21 4.14 2.05
C LEU A 159 20.72 2.71 1.85
N TYR A 160 21.29 1.75 2.57
CA TYR A 160 20.83 0.36 2.52
C TYR A 160 21.25 -0.46 3.75
N GLY A 161 20.50 -1.53 4.04
CA GLY A 161 20.80 -2.52 5.08
C GLY A 161 20.20 -2.25 6.47
N PHE A 162 19.43 -1.19 6.66
CA PHE A 162 18.97 -0.75 7.98
C PHE A 162 17.76 -1.55 8.50
N LYS A 163 18.01 -2.38 9.53
CA LYS A 163 17.03 -3.33 10.06
C LYS A 163 17.32 -3.72 11.52
N ALA A 164 16.26 -3.94 12.30
CA ALA A 164 16.33 -4.61 13.60
C ALA A 164 16.20 -6.13 13.45
N GLU A 165 16.98 -6.90 14.21
CA GLU A 165 16.73 -8.32 14.43
C GLU A 165 15.48 -8.50 15.30
N SER A 166 14.58 -9.41 14.92
CA SER A 166 13.31 -9.57 15.62
C SER A 166 13.50 -10.23 16.99
N ARG A 167 13.59 -9.40 18.05
CA ARG A 167 13.69 -9.86 19.45
C ARG A 167 12.32 -9.97 20.14
N VAL A 168 11.31 -9.21 19.69
CA VAL A 168 9.90 -9.32 20.11
C VAL A 168 8.98 -9.13 18.91
N ALA A 169 7.97 -9.97 18.76
CA ALA A 169 7.29 -10.22 17.47
C ALA A 169 6.34 -9.13 16.94
N THR A 170 6.06 -8.04 17.68
CA THR A 170 5.01 -7.06 17.29
C THR A 170 5.19 -5.61 17.75
N LEU A 171 6.22 -5.23 18.53
CA LEU A 171 6.23 -3.97 19.31
C LEU A 171 7.54 -3.15 19.25
N THR A 172 8.25 -3.16 18.11
CA THR A 172 9.59 -2.55 17.98
C THR A 172 9.58 -1.12 17.42
N THR A 173 10.72 -0.44 17.57
CA THR A 173 11.03 0.87 16.94
C THR A 173 10.80 0.83 15.43
N PRO A 174 10.33 1.92 14.80
CA PRO A 174 10.43 2.08 13.35
C PRO A 174 11.88 1.81 12.91
N SER A 175 12.04 0.95 11.91
CA SER A 175 13.33 0.64 11.29
C SER A 175 13.24 0.86 9.79
N GLY A 176 14.33 1.34 9.18
CA GLY A 176 14.37 1.71 7.77
C GLY A 176 15.46 2.72 7.45
N ASP A 177 15.56 3.10 6.18
CA ASP A 177 16.63 3.97 5.71
C ASP A 177 16.49 5.39 6.26
N ILE A 178 15.29 5.97 6.16
CA ILE A 178 14.98 7.31 6.67
C ILE A 178 13.69 7.28 7.50
N VAL A 179 13.77 7.77 8.74
CA VAL A 179 12.63 7.85 9.67
C VAL A 179 12.39 9.31 10.08
N VAL A 180 11.26 9.86 9.67
CA VAL A 180 10.81 11.22 10.01
C VAL A 180 9.85 11.13 11.21
N VAL A 181 10.27 11.64 12.36
CA VAL A 181 9.58 11.51 13.66
C VAL A 181 9.72 12.78 14.48
N ASN A 182 8.68 13.18 15.20
CA ASN A 182 8.73 14.40 16.02
C ASN A 182 9.52 14.29 17.34
N ARG A 183 10.12 13.13 17.62
CA ARG A 183 10.99 12.87 18.78
C ARG A 183 12.08 11.89 18.41
N ALA A 184 13.25 12.03 19.01
CA ALA A 184 14.37 11.09 18.83
C ALA A 184 13.96 9.67 19.23
N LEU A 185 14.44 8.69 18.46
CA LEU A 185 14.29 7.27 18.77
C LEU A 185 15.27 6.87 19.89
N PRO A 186 14.96 5.86 20.71
CA PRO A 186 15.89 5.31 21.69
C PRO A 186 17.13 4.70 21.01
N ASP A 187 18.30 4.82 21.66
CA ASP A 187 19.57 4.29 21.14
C ASP A 187 19.63 2.73 21.12
N ASP A 188 18.75 2.05 21.86
CA ASP A 188 18.65 0.58 21.87
C ASP A 188 17.22 0.05 21.65
N LEU A 189 17.15 -1.26 21.39
CA LEU A 189 15.92 -2.00 21.09
C LEU A 189 15.36 -2.76 22.32
N ASP A 190 15.92 -2.59 23.51
CA ASP A 190 15.62 -3.38 24.72
C ASP A 190 14.37 -2.88 25.48
N LEU A 191 13.46 -2.21 24.75
CA LEU A 191 12.18 -1.76 25.29
C LEU A 191 11.16 -2.91 25.31
N GLU A 192 10.92 -3.44 26.50
CA GLU A 192 9.81 -4.37 26.81
C GLU A 192 8.39 -3.74 26.62
N ALA A 193 8.30 -2.48 26.17
CA ALA A 193 7.07 -1.72 26.00
C ALA A 193 6.96 -1.10 24.59
N PRO A 194 5.76 -1.08 23.98
CA PRO A 194 5.57 -0.57 22.63
C PRO A 194 5.89 0.92 22.51
N ILE A 195 6.89 1.25 21.70
CA ILE A 195 7.30 2.63 21.43
C ILE A 195 6.14 3.44 20.82
N PHE A 196 5.24 2.82 20.06
CA PHE A 196 4.04 3.48 19.54
C PHE A 196 3.02 3.91 20.62
N GLU A 197 3.01 3.31 21.82
CA GLU A 197 2.27 3.86 22.98
C GLU A 197 3.10 4.91 23.74
N GLY A 198 4.44 4.89 23.65
CA GLY A 198 5.33 5.91 24.20
C GLY A 198 5.40 7.20 23.37
N LEU A 199 5.20 7.09 22.06
CA LEU A 199 5.02 8.18 21.08
C LEU A 199 3.60 8.78 21.13
N SER A 200 2.82 8.49 22.18
CA SER A 200 1.41 8.87 22.30
C SER A 200 1.14 10.37 22.11
N LEU A 201 0.77 10.72 20.87
CA LEU A 201 -0.57 11.20 20.42
C LEU A 201 -1.22 12.41 21.13
N ALA A 202 -0.67 12.94 22.22
CA ALA A 202 -1.31 13.99 23.02
C ALA A 202 -1.07 15.42 22.50
N ASP A 203 0.06 15.66 21.82
CA ASP A 203 0.43 16.97 21.25
C ASP A 203 0.49 16.91 19.72
N THR A 204 -0.65 17.12 19.07
CA THR A 204 -0.70 17.43 17.62
C THR A 204 -0.04 18.76 17.28
N GLU A 205 0.15 19.65 18.26
CA GLU A 205 0.92 20.90 18.16
C GLU A 205 2.44 20.68 18.05
N ALA A 206 2.94 19.46 18.29
CA ALA A 206 4.36 19.12 18.28
C ALA A 206 4.81 18.36 17.02
N ALA A 207 4.07 18.43 15.91
CA ALA A 207 4.49 17.86 14.63
C ALA A 207 5.62 18.69 13.99
N ILE A 208 6.60 18.02 13.37
CA ILE A 208 7.65 18.68 12.57
C ILE A 208 7.16 18.93 11.14
N THR A 209 7.67 19.97 10.48
CA THR A 209 7.16 20.42 9.17
C THR A 209 8.29 20.67 8.17
N GLY A 210 8.02 20.58 6.86
CA GLY A 210 8.93 21.02 5.80
C GLY A 210 10.11 20.08 5.52
N VAL A 211 10.01 18.80 5.88
CA VAL A 211 11.08 17.83 5.64
C VAL A 211 11.12 17.42 4.17
N THR A 212 12.27 17.58 3.52
CA THR A 212 12.48 17.17 2.11
C THR A 212 13.44 15.97 2.04
N ILE A 213 13.03 14.93 1.34
CA ILE A 213 13.82 13.73 1.03
C ILE A 213 13.86 13.63 -0.50
N GLU A 214 14.97 14.02 -1.12
CA GLU A 214 15.06 14.12 -2.59
C GLU A 214 16.31 13.47 -3.19
N GLN A 215 16.20 12.88 -4.39
CA GLN A 215 17.34 12.37 -5.16
C GLN A 215 18.20 11.31 -4.42
N ASN A 216 17.60 10.55 -3.49
CA ASN A 216 18.28 9.46 -2.78
C ASN A 216 18.03 8.09 -3.43
N TRP A 217 18.92 7.14 -3.19
CA TRP A 217 18.74 5.72 -3.51
C TRP A 217 18.61 4.91 -2.23
N LEU A 218 17.45 4.31 -1.99
CA LEU A 218 17.08 3.62 -0.75
C LEU A 218 16.92 2.11 -1.01
N GLY A 219 17.50 1.30 -0.13
CA GLY A 219 17.39 -0.17 -0.02
C GLY A 219 18.22 -1.02 -0.99
N ALA A 220 18.84 -0.42 -2.01
CA ALA A 220 19.78 -1.09 -2.92
C ALA A 220 21.17 -0.46 -2.90
N LYS A 221 22.18 -1.18 -3.41
CA LYS A 221 23.54 -0.68 -3.61
C LYS A 221 23.65 0.22 -4.84
N LEU A 222 24.78 0.93 -4.99
CA LEU A 222 25.10 1.74 -6.18
C LEU A 222 25.18 0.95 -7.49
N ASP A 223 25.41 -0.37 -7.44
CA ASP A 223 25.32 -1.27 -8.62
C ASP A 223 23.91 -1.82 -8.85
N GLU A 224 22.90 -1.19 -8.22
CA GLU A 224 21.48 -1.58 -8.17
C GLU A 224 21.23 -2.96 -7.51
N SER A 225 22.27 -3.67 -7.04
CA SER A 225 22.09 -5.01 -6.50
C SER A 225 21.40 -5.00 -5.14
N MET A 226 20.55 -6.02 -4.93
CA MET A 226 19.93 -6.27 -3.63
C MET A 226 21.01 -6.62 -2.59
N PRO A 227 21.11 -5.89 -1.47
CA PRO A 227 22.08 -6.20 -0.42
C PRO A 227 21.71 -7.50 0.31
N GLU A 228 22.72 -8.18 0.87
CA GLU A 228 22.52 -9.44 1.62
C GLU A 228 21.60 -9.23 2.84
N GLN A 229 21.83 -8.14 3.58
CA GLN A 229 20.89 -7.60 4.55
C GLN A 229 20.10 -6.48 3.88
N ARG A 230 18.78 -6.67 3.76
CA ARG A 230 17.86 -5.64 3.27
C ARG A 230 17.41 -4.71 4.40
N SER A 231 17.14 -3.47 4.05
CA SER A 231 16.46 -2.52 4.92
C SER A 231 15.02 -2.95 5.20
N ALA A 232 14.52 -2.60 6.39
CA ALA A 232 13.16 -2.93 6.80
C ALA A 232 12.11 -2.14 5.98
N VAL A 233 12.21 -0.81 5.98
CA VAL A 233 11.34 0.14 5.26
C VAL A 233 12.24 1.18 4.58
N GLY A 234 11.81 1.80 3.47
CA GLY A 234 12.55 2.91 2.87
C GLY A 234 12.37 4.19 3.67
N VAL A 235 11.19 4.81 3.57
CA VAL A 235 10.85 6.03 4.32
C VAL A 235 9.66 5.77 5.26
N VAL A 236 9.84 6.11 6.55
CA VAL A 236 8.77 6.18 7.54
C VAL A 236 8.45 7.64 7.83
N VAL A 237 7.18 8.05 7.76
CA VAL A 237 6.72 9.38 8.18
C VAL A 237 5.72 9.24 9.33
N HIS A 238 6.06 9.75 10.52
CA HIS A 238 5.21 9.63 11.71
C HIS A 238 5.17 10.93 12.52
N ASN A 239 4.00 11.58 12.50
CA ASN A 239 3.74 12.86 13.18
C ASN A 239 4.55 14.04 12.62
N ALA A 240 4.50 14.19 11.29
CA ALA A 240 5.05 15.31 10.56
C ALA A 240 3.99 15.92 9.64
N THR A 241 4.25 17.10 9.08
CA THR A 241 3.45 17.72 8.01
C THR A 241 4.35 18.26 6.91
N ASP A 242 3.79 18.53 5.73
CA ASP A 242 4.48 19.19 4.62
C ASP A 242 5.80 18.47 4.25
N VAL A 243 5.77 17.13 4.30
CA VAL A 243 6.91 16.27 3.99
C VAL A 243 6.93 16.00 2.50
N ARG A 244 8.04 16.30 1.83
CA ARG A 244 8.23 16.05 0.40
C ARG A 244 9.19 14.90 0.18
N ILE A 245 8.73 13.83 -0.46
CA ILE A 245 9.53 12.68 -0.87
C ILE A 245 9.54 12.71 -2.41
N ALA A 246 10.62 13.23 -3.01
CA ALA A 246 10.66 13.53 -4.44
C ALA A 246 11.85 12.92 -5.18
N HIS A 247 11.62 12.35 -6.36
CA HIS A 247 12.68 11.86 -7.25
C HIS A 247 13.67 10.87 -6.61
N ASN A 248 13.23 10.05 -5.66
CA ASN A 248 14.06 8.99 -5.05
C ASN A 248 13.89 7.67 -5.80
N LEU A 249 14.93 6.84 -5.79
CA LEU A 249 14.84 5.41 -6.09
C LEU A 249 14.64 4.66 -4.77
N ILE A 250 13.56 3.90 -4.62
CA ILE A 250 13.20 3.21 -3.37
C ILE A 250 12.92 1.74 -3.68
N GLN A 251 13.86 0.86 -3.39
CA GLN A 251 13.76 -0.53 -3.82
C GLN A 251 14.31 -1.58 -2.85
N HIS A 252 13.84 -2.82 -3.00
CA HIS A 252 14.34 -4.00 -2.29
C HIS A 252 14.18 -3.99 -0.76
N HIS A 253 13.18 -3.26 -0.24
CA HIS A 253 12.83 -3.29 1.18
C HIS A 253 12.11 -4.59 1.59
N GLU A 254 12.29 -5.02 2.83
CA GLU A 254 11.53 -6.14 3.37
C GLU A 254 10.04 -5.81 3.52
N ALA A 255 9.71 -4.60 3.97
CA ALA A 255 8.36 -4.08 4.03
C ALA A 255 8.17 -3.00 2.94
N SER A 256 7.25 -2.05 3.16
CA SER A 256 6.91 -1.00 2.20
C SER A 256 8.09 -0.07 1.88
N GLY A 257 8.09 0.49 0.67
CA GLY A 257 9.04 1.52 0.28
C GLY A 257 8.77 2.84 1.02
N VAL A 258 7.49 3.21 1.15
CA VAL A 258 7.04 4.37 1.96
C VAL A 258 5.89 3.94 2.87
N ILE A 259 5.95 4.34 4.14
CA ILE A 259 4.86 4.17 5.11
C ILE A 259 4.58 5.45 5.91
N THR A 260 3.30 5.78 6.11
CA THR A 260 2.89 6.82 7.09
C THR A 260 2.28 6.19 8.35
N GLY A 261 2.44 6.89 9.48
CA GLY A 261 1.91 6.50 10.78
C GLY A 261 0.76 7.39 11.24
N PHE A 262 0.93 8.10 12.36
CA PHE A 262 -0.15 8.89 12.97
C PHE A 262 -0.64 10.06 12.10
N ARG A 263 0.31 10.82 11.53
CA ARG A 263 0.04 12.06 10.80
C ARG A 263 1.15 12.36 9.81
N ALA A 264 0.75 12.73 8.59
CA ALA A 264 1.53 13.15 7.44
C ALA A 264 0.66 14.08 6.55
N ASP A 265 0.06 15.12 7.14
CA ASP A 265 -0.73 16.12 6.39
C ASP A 265 0.17 16.87 5.40
N GLY A 266 -0.33 17.19 4.21
CA GLY A 266 0.48 17.85 3.18
C GLY A 266 1.66 17.02 2.65
N LEU A 267 1.65 15.69 2.83
CA LEU A 267 2.65 14.80 2.22
C LEU A 267 2.64 14.93 0.69
N GLU A 268 3.80 15.18 0.10
CA GLU A 268 4.02 15.18 -1.35
C GLU A 268 4.93 14.00 -1.73
N LEU A 269 4.37 12.96 -2.36
CA LEU A 269 5.13 11.84 -2.91
C LEU A 269 5.19 11.98 -4.43
N GLU A 270 6.27 12.58 -4.96
CA GLU A 270 6.36 13.02 -6.36
C GLU A 270 7.52 12.37 -7.15
N GLY A 271 7.23 11.80 -8.31
CA GLY A 271 8.27 11.45 -9.29
C GLY A 271 9.28 10.38 -8.84
N ASN A 272 8.94 9.56 -7.84
CA ASN A 272 9.82 8.51 -7.32
C ASN A 272 9.71 7.20 -8.13
N ALA A 273 10.76 6.40 -8.09
CA ALA A 273 10.77 5.02 -8.59
C ALA A 273 10.70 4.06 -7.40
N ILE A 274 9.52 3.46 -7.14
CA ILE A 274 9.24 2.60 -5.98
C ILE A 274 9.10 1.14 -6.46
N ILE A 275 10.21 0.40 -6.41
CA ILE A 275 10.36 -0.85 -7.16
C ILE A 275 10.71 -2.05 -6.27
N GLY A 276 9.97 -3.16 -6.37
CA GLY A 276 10.43 -4.44 -5.81
C GLY A 276 10.49 -4.50 -4.28
N ASN A 277 9.61 -3.79 -3.58
CA ASN A 277 9.51 -3.77 -2.11
C ASN A 277 8.48 -4.78 -1.59
N GLY A 278 8.42 -4.94 -0.26
CA GLY A 278 7.43 -5.78 0.42
C GLY A 278 7.79 -7.27 0.52
N LEU A 279 9.08 -7.60 0.42
CA LEU A 279 9.60 -8.95 0.22
C LEU A 279 9.40 -9.92 1.42
N ALA A 280 9.11 -9.41 2.62
CA ALA A 280 8.90 -10.21 3.84
C ALA A 280 7.90 -9.62 4.86
N GLY A 281 7.82 -8.30 4.98
CA GLY A 281 6.97 -7.55 5.92
C GLY A 281 5.66 -7.04 5.30
N MET A 282 5.31 -5.78 5.59
CA MET A 282 4.17 -5.12 4.95
C MET A 282 4.42 -5.04 3.43
N PRO A 283 3.55 -5.62 2.58
CA PRO A 283 3.95 -5.99 1.22
C PRO A 283 3.78 -4.87 0.19
N ASP A 284 3.09 -3.79 0.56
CA ASP A 284 2.62 -2.75 -0.36
C ASP A 284 3.73 -1.75 -0.70
N GLY A 285 3.80 -1.23 -1.93
CA GLY A 285 4.86 -0.29 -2.34
C GLY A 285 4.81 1.01 -1.53
N VAL A 286 3.63 1.63 -1.51
CA VAL A 286 3.29 2.81 -0.70
C VAL A 286 2.12 2.45 0.20
N ARG A 287 2.28 2.59 1.52
CA ARG A 287 1.24 2.34 2.52
C ARG A 287 0.93 3.62 3.29
N LEU A 288 -0.26 4.18 3.13
CA LEU A 288 -0.64 5.41 3.83
C LEU A 288 -1.75 5.15 4.85
N GLU A 289 -1.50 5.58 6.08
CA GLU A 289 -2.38 5.52 7.25
C GLU A 289 -2.36 6.87 8.01
N GLY A 290 -3.31 7.05 8.93
CA GLY A 290 -3.40 8.24 9.79
C GLY A 290 -3.92 9.50 9.11
N SER A 291 -3.64 10.67 9.69
CA SER A 291 -4.03 11.96 9.13
C SER A 291 -3.19 12.31 7.90
N LEU A 292 -3.85 12.50 6.76
CA LEU A 292 -3.27 12.71 5.44
C LEU A 292 -3.93 13.90 4.72
N ALA A 293 -4.32 14.93 5.47
CA ALA A 293 -5.08 16.04 4.90
C ALA A 293 -4.26 16.76 3.82
N GLY A 294 -4.72 16.70 2.57
CA GLY A 294 -4.04 17.32 1.43
C GLY A 294 -2.82 16.53 0.90
N ALA A 295 -2.67 15.25 1.28
CA ALA A 295 -1.59 14.42 0.75
C ALA A 295 -1.75 14.13 -0.75
N THR A 296 -0.63 14.10 -1.46
CA THR A 296 -0.56 13.86 -2.91
C THR A 296 0.44 12.75 -3.24
N VAL A 297 0.11 11.94 -4.24
CA VAL A 297 0.95 10.88 -4.80
C VAL A 297 0.92 11.07 -6.32
N THR A 298 1.98 11.67 -6.88
CA THR A 298 1.97 12.17 -8.26
C THR A 298 3.19 11.71 -9.08
N ASN A 299 2.97 11.39 -10.35
CA ASN A 299 4.04 11.12 -11.32
C ASN A 299 5.02 9.99 -10.94
N ASN A 300 4.68 9.09 -9.99
CA ASN A 300 5.58 8.03 -9.54
C ASN A 300 5.54 6.81 -10.47
N LEU A 301 6.68 6.14 -10.63
CA LEU A 301 6.74 4.75 -11.11
C LEU A 301 6.65 3.81 -9.90
N ILE A 302 5.55 3.07 -9.78
CA ILE A 302 5.32 2.13 -8.67
C ILE A 302 5.21 0.73 -9.26
N CYS A 303 6.28 -0.08 -9.17
CA CYS A 303 6.31 -1.36 -9.86
C CYS A 303 6.86 -2.55 -9.06
N ALA A 304 6.37 -3.75 -9.40
CA ALA A 304 6.96 -5.01 -9.01
C ALA A 304 7.04 -5.23 -7.48
N ASN A 305 6.24 -4.50 -6.70
CA ASN A 305 6.07 -4.69 -5.26
C ASN A 305 5.21 -5.94 -5.00
N ASP A 306 5.39 -6.58 -3.84
CA ASP A 306 4.76 -7.87 -3.53
C ASP A 306 3.26 -7.79 -3.23
N GLY A 307 2.81 -6.63 -2.73
CA GLY A 307 1.43 -6.26 -2.41
C GLY A 307 0.88 -5.20 -3.36
N SER A 308 -0.02 -4.33 -2.90
CA SER A 308 -0.55 -3.25 -3.74
C SER A 308 0.54 -2.24 -4.09
N GLY A 309 0.39 -1.52 -5.21
CA GLY A 309 1.25 -0.38 -5.51
C GLY A 309 1.02 0.74 -4.48
N ILE A 310 -0.24 1.12 -4.30
CA ILE A 310 -0.69 2.05 -3.26
C ILE A 310 -1.76 1.38 -2.39
N TYR A 311 -1.62 1.49 -1.07
CA TYR A 311 -2.55 0.94 -0.09
C TYR A 311 -2.94 2.00 0.95
N LEU A 312 -4.15 2.54 0.86
CA LEU A 312 -4.71 3.47 1.85
C LEU A 312 -5.50 2.68 2.90
N PHE A 313 -5.07 2.74 4.16
CA PHE A 313 -5.70 2.02 5.28
C PHE A 313 -6.20 2.97 6.35
N GLN A 314 -7.53 3.13 6.39
CA GLN A 314 -8.27 3.97 7.34
C GLN A 314 -7.72 5.41 7.48
N PRO A 315 -7.40 6.11 6.37
CA PRO A 315 -6.85 7.46 6.45
C PRO A 315 -7.88 8.46 6.98
N GLU A 316 -7.41 9.46 7.71
CA GLU A 316 -8.17 10.67 8.02
C GLU A 316 -7.82 11.77 6.99
N GLY A 317 -8.77 12.09 6.12
CA GLY A 317 -8.59 13.07 5.05
C GLY A 317 -8.51 12.46 3.64
N ALA A 318 -8.67 13.32 2.64
CA ALA A 318 -8.59 12.96 1.23
C ALA A 318 -7.15 12.96 0.73
N VAL A 319 -6.87 12.07 -0.23
CA VAL A 319 -5.56 11.86 -0.86
C VAL A 319 -5.76 11.94 -2.37
N GLN A 320 -4.86 12.65 -3.07
CA GLN A 320 -4.84 12.76 -4.52
C GLN A 320 -3.79 11.84 -5.12
N ILE A 321 -4.21 10.90 -5.95
CA ILE A 321 -3.36 9.91 -6.64
C ILE A 321 -3.46 10.20 -8.13
N GLU A 322 -2.44 10.82 -8.73
CA GLU A 322 -2.53 11.36 -10.08
C GLU A 322 -1.31 11.06 -10.97
N SER A 323 -1.54 10.72 -12.23
CA SER A 323 -0.49 10.54 -13.26
C SER A 323 0.62 9.54 -12.88
N ASN A 324 0.36 8.57 -12.00
CA ASN A 324 1.33 7.54 -11.62
C ASN A 324 1.32 6.37 -12.62
N ASN A 325 2.48 5.75 -12.85
CA ASN A 325 2.62 4.50 -13.59
C ASN A 325 2.69 3.33 -12.60
N ILE A 326 1.59 2.60 -12.41
CA ILE A 326 1.41 1.58 -11.37
C ILE A 326 1.27 0.21 -12.03
N ARG A 327 2.33 -0.60 -12.03
CA ARG A 327 2.35 -1.84 -12.82
C ARG A 327 3.05 -3.04 -12.19
N PHE A 328 2.67 -4.25 -12.61
CA PHE A 328 3.26 -5.53 -12.14
C PHE A 328 3.33 -5.71 -10.62
N ASN A 329 2.51 -5.00 -9.83
CA ASN A 329 2.48 -5.13 -8.38
C ASN A 329 1.71 -6.42 -7.99
N GLY A 330 1.64 -6.74 -6.70
CA GLY A 330 0.89 -7.89 -6.19
C GLY A 330 1.57 -9.24 -6.48
N ARG A 331 2.88 -9.25 -6.79
CA ARG A 331 3.63 -10.42 -7.29
C ARG A 331 3.49 -11.66 -6.41
N ARG A 332 3.48 -11.48 -5.09
CA ARG A 332 3.38 -12.58 -4.11
C ARG A 332 1.95 -12.75 -3.59
N LEU A 333 1.18 -11.67 -3.45
CA LEU A 333 -0.08 -11.68 -2.70
C LEU A 333 -1.35 -11.39 -3.53
N ARG A 334 -1.24 -11.30 -4.86
CA ARG A 334 -2.35 -11.10 -5.82
C ARG A 334 -3.34 -10.03 -5.36
N ARG A 335 -2.84 -8.79 -5.25
CA ARG A 335 -3.59 -7.62 -4.76
C ARG A 335 -4.11 -6.72 -5.89
N ALA A 336 -5.02 -5.80 -5.59
CA ALA A 336 -5.32 -4.65 -6.45
C ALA A 336 -4.11 -3.70 -6.60
N ALA A 337 -4.02 -2.94 -7.69
CA ALA A 337 -2.90 -2.00 -7.91
C ALA A 337 -2.99 -0.81 -6.96
N VAL A 338 -4.19 -0.24 -6.82
CA VAL A 338 -4.54 0.75 -5.81
C VAL A 338 -5.66 0.19 -4.95
N TYR A 339 -5.42 0.06 -3.65
CA TYR A 339 -6.44 -0.31 -2.67
C TYR A 339 -6.76 0.89 -1.80
N VAL A 340 -8.05 1.22 -1.63
CA VAL A 340 -8.48 2.35 -0.79
C VAL A 340 -9.59 2.00 0.20
N THR A 341 -9.48 2.66 1.35
CA THR A 341 -10.51 2.85 2.38
C THR A 341 -10.53 4.34 2.73
N GLY A 342 -11.59 4.84 3.36
CA GLY A 342 -11.76 6.29 3.56
C GLY A 342 -12.50 6.97 2.40
N HIS A 343 -12.52 8.30 2.39
CA HIS A 343 -13.47 9.08 1.60
C HIS A 343 -12.88 10.33 0.93
N GLY A 344 -13.48 10.71 -0.20
CA GLY A 344 -13.10 11.90 -0.95
C GLY A 344 -11.75 11.81 -1.67
N HIS A 345 -11.13 10.63 -1.75
CA HIS A 345 -9.89 10.43 -2.51
C HIS A 345 -10.12 10.67 -4.00
N THR A 346 -9.15 11.28 -4.68
CA THR A 346 -9.15 11.41 -6.15
C THR A 346 -8.09 10.50 -6.73
N ILE A 347 -8.48 9.68 -7.71
CA ILE A 347 -7.59 8.74 -8.41
C ILE A 347 -7.77 9.04 -9.89
N VAL A 348 -6.88 9.85 -10.47
CA VAL A 348 -7.10 10.48 -11.78
C VAL A 348 -5.90 10.32 -12.71
N GLY A 349 -6.13 10.00 -13.99
CA GLY A 349 -5.08 10.02 -15.02
C GLY A 349 -3.94 9.02 -14.83
N ASN A 350 -4.09 8.01 -13.94
CA ASN A 350 -3.03 7.03 -13.69
C ASN A 350 -2.97 5.96 -14.80
N GLU A 351 -1.77 5.46 -15.03
CA GLU A 351 -1.45 4.36 -15.93
C GLU A 351 -1.33 3.07 -15.11
N ILE A 352 -2.36 2.20 -15.14
CA ILE A 352 -2.46 1.02 -14.27
C ILE A 352 -2.46 -0.27 -15.09
N GLY A 353 -1.55 -1.21 -14.81
CA GLY A 353 -1.64 -2.51 -15.48
C GLY A 353 -0.72 -3.66 -15.08
N TYR A 354 -0.92 -4.81 -15.73
CA TYR A 354 -0.30 -6.10 -15.36
C TYR A 354 -0.55 -6.46 -13.89
N GLN A 355 -1.78 -6.25 -13.44
CA GLN A 355 -2.15 -6.44 -12.04
C GLN A 355 -2.84 -7.80 -11.85
N PRO A 356 -2.35 -8.66 -10.93
CA PRO A 356 -2.94 -9.96 -10.62
C PRO A 356 -4.21 -9.85 -9.74
N GLY A 357 -5.00 -8.78 -9.96
CA GLY A 357 -6.23 -8.38 -9.26
C GLY A 357 -6.84 -7.15 -9.96
N PRO A 358 -7.75 -6.43 -9.30
CA PRO A 358 -8.33 -5.19 -9.85
C PRO A 358 -7.33 -4.06 -10.06
N GLY A 359 -7.67 -3.09 -10.91
CA GLY A 359 -6.93 -1.84 -11.03
C GLY A 359 -7.06 -1.00 -9.76
N VAL A 360 -8.27 -0.53 -9.46
CA VAL A 360 -8.62 0.12 -8.20
C VAL A 360 -9.64 -0.74 -7.44
N ALA A 361 -9.40 -0.99 -6.16
CA ALA A 361 -10.36 -1.62 -5.26
C ALA A 361 -10.74 -0.67 -4.12
N VAL A 362 -12.04 -0.40 -3.93
CA VAL A 362 -12.57 0.38 -2.81
C VAL A 362 -13.29 -0.56 -1.86
N SER A 363 -12.87 -0.60 -0.59
CA SER A 363 -13.56 -1.41 0.42
C SER A 363 -14.80 -0.69 0.99
N ALA A 364 -15.86 -1.43 1.32
CA ALA A 364 -16.99 -0.91 2.11
C ALA A 364 -16.67 -0.75 3.61
N TYR A 365 -15.57 -1.33 4.10
CA TYR A 365 -15.22 -1.29 5.53
C TYR A 365 -13.74 -0.92 5.78
N PRO A 366 -13.46 0.09 6.64
CA PRO A 366 -14.42 1.04 7.21
C PRO A 366 -15.09 1.88 6.09
N LEU A 367 -16.11 2.67 6.44
CA LEU A 367 -16.94 3.39 5.47
C LEU A 367 -16.09 4.18 4.47
N SER A 368 -16.31 3.89 3.17
CA SER A 368 -15.79 4.66 2.06
C SER A 368 -16.91 5.28 1.24
N ASP A 369 -16.77 6.57 0.94
CA ASP A 369 -17.69 7.32 0.10
C ASP A 369 -16.98 8.42 -0.70
N ARG A 370 -17.62 8.92 -1.77
CA ARG A 370 -17.18 10.11 -2.55
C ARG A 370 -15.77 10.03 -3.16
N ASN A 371 -15.21 8.83 -3.30
CA ASN A 371 -13.95 8.66 -4.00
C ASN A 371 -14.19 8.74 -5.52
N LEU A 372 -13.42 9.58 -6.20
CA LEU A 372 -13.56 9.86 -7.62
C LEU A 372 -12.41 9.20 -8.39
N ILE A 373 -12.76 8.29 -9.30
CA ILE A 373 -11.82 7.43 -10.02
C ILE A 373 -12.04 7.63 -11.51
N ARG A 374 -11.36 8.61 -12.12
CA ARG A 374 -11.67 9.10 -13.48
C ARG A 374 -10.42 9.16 -14.34
N GLU A 375 -10.57 9.09 -15.66
CA GLU A 375 -9.48 9.29 -16.64
C GLU A 375 -8.26 8.34 -16.52
N ASN A 376 -8.33 7.28 -15.70
CA ASN A 376 -7.24 6.31 -15.56
C ASN A 376 -7.25 5.30 -16.73
N GLN A 377 -6.07 4.92 -17.21
CA GLN A 377 -5.87 3.90 -18.23
C GLN A 377 -5.61 2.55 -17.57
N PHE A 378 -6.28 1.49 -18.03
CA PHE A 378 -6.16 0.14 -17.47
C PHE A 378 -5.80 -0.91 -18.52
N ALA A 379 -4.83 -1.76 -18.22
CA ALA A 379 -4.43 -2.90 -19.07
C ALA A 379 -4.00 -4.13 -18.26
N GLN A 380 -4.18 -5.33 -18.80
CA GLN A 380 -3.69 -6.61 -18.29
C GLN A 380 -4.07 -6.83 -16.80
N LEU A 381 -5.36 -6.78 -16.50
CA LEU A 381 -5.90 -7.00 -15.15
C LEU A 381 -6.53 -8.40 -15.04
N ASP A 382 -6.29 -9.09 -13.93
CA ASP A 382 -7.06 -10.30 -13.57
C ASP A 382 -8.45 -9.98 -13.00
N GLY A 383 -8.70 -8.72 -12.60
CA GLY A 383 -9.96 -8.22 -12.03
C GLY A 383 -10.55 -7.03 -12.79
N LEU A 384 -11.52 -6.34 -12.19
CA LEU A 384 -12.12 -5.13 -12.78
C LEU A 384 -11.15 -3.94 -12.79
N SER A 385 -11.36 -2.98 -13.69
CA SER A 385 -10.68 -1.67 -13.62
C SER A 385 -10.99 -0.94 -12.32
N ILE A 386 -12.26 -0.96 -11.90
CA ILE A 386 -12.73 -0.44 -10.61
C ILE A 386 -13.61 -1.51 -9.99
N ASP A 387 -13.32 -1.89 -8.75
CA ASP A 387 -14.04 -2.89 -7.98
C ASP A 387 -14.48 -2.30 -6.62
N LEU A 388 -15.71 -2.59 -6.18
CA LEU A 388 -16.39 -1.90 -5.08
C LEU A 388 -16.84 -2.88 -3.99
N VAL A 389 -15.85 -3.43 -3.27
CA VAL A 389 -15.98 -4.56 -2.36
C VAL A 389 -17.13 -4.41 -1.37
N ALA A 390 -18.00 -5.41 -1.30
CA ALA A 390 -19.15 -5.43 -0.41
C ALA A 390 -18.78 -5.62 1.07
N GLN A 391 -19.56 -5.01 1.96
CA GLN A 391 -19.35 -5.04 3.42
C GLN A 391 -19.41 -6.45 4.02
N GLY A 392 -20.17 -7.35 3.39
CA GLY A 392 -20.23 -8.76 3.77
C GLY A 392 -18.97 -9.56 3.44
N ASN A 393 -18.14 -9.07 2.52
CA ASN A 393 -17.00 -9.76 1.94
C ASN A 393 -15.70 -9.36 2.64
N SER A 394 -15.56 -9.81 3.89
CA SER A 394 -14.45 -9.47 4.80
C SER A 394 -13.33 -10.52 4.88
N ASP A 395 -13.41 -11.61 4.11
CA ASP A 395 -12.31 -12.57 4.04
C ASP A 395 -11.07 -11.98 3.36
N ILE A 396 -9.89 -12.49 3.74
CA ILE A 396 -8.58 -12.07 3.20
C ILE A 396 -8.54 -12.12 1.65
N LEU A 397 -9.28 -13.06 1.03
CA LEU A 397 -9.39 -13.17 -0.42
C LEU A 397 -10.04 -11.95 -1.06
N HIS A 398 -11.03 -11.31 -0.42
CA HIS A 398 -11.69 -10.11 -0.96
C HIS A 398 -10.82 -8.86 -0.75
N PHE A 399 -10.05 -8.78 0.33
CA PHE A 399 -9.00 -7.76 0.49
C PHE A 399 -7.87 -7.89 -0.53
N GLN A 400 -7.63 -9.08 -1.07
CA GLN A 400 -6.64 -9.33 -2.11
C GLN A 400 -7.22 -9.08 -3.52
N ARG A 401 -8.32 -9.74 -3.86
CA ARG A 401 -8.82 -9.84 -5.25
C ARG A 401 -10.12 -9.08 -5.52
N ALA A 402 -10.66 -8.38 -4.52
CA ALA A 402 -12.03 -7.87 -4.49
C ALA A 402 -13.09 -8.99 -4.67
N ASP A 403 -14.34 -8.62 -4.91
CA ASP A 403 -15.47 -9.55 -5.06
C ASP A 403 -16.16 -9.49 -6.43
N GLY A 404 -15.78 -8.55 -7.30
CA GLY A 404 -16.24 -8.47 -8.67
C GLY A 404 -17.59 -7.76 -8.84
N PRO A 405 -18.24 -7.89 -10.01
CA PRO A 405 -19.37 -7.04 -10.39
C PRO A 405 -20.56 -7.11 -9.42
N ASN A 406 -20.87 -5.99 -8.79
CA ASN A 406 -21.97 -5.87 -7.84
C ASN A 406 -23.35 -5.83 -8.51
N PRO A 407 -24.40 -6.35 -7.85
CA PRO A 407 -25.77 -6.24 -8.34
C PRO A 407 -26.31 -4.81 -8.22
N PRO A 408 -27.15 -4.31 -9.16
CA PRO A 408 -27.60 -2.92 -9.19
C PRO A 408 -28.16 -2.41 -7.86
N ARG A 409 -27.68 -1.24 -7.40
CA ARG A 409 -27.94 -0.59 -6.11
C ARG A 409 -29.30 0.11 -6.09
N ASN A 410 -30.39 -0.68 -6.08
CA ASN A 410 -31.77 -0.20 -6.20
C ASN A 410 -32.42 0.35 -4.90
N HIS A 411 -31.66 0.47 -3.81
CA HIS A 411 -32.13 1.03 -2.55
C HIS A 411 -30.97 1.70 -1.80
N HIS A 412 -31.25 2.73 -0.99
CA HIS A 412 -30.23 3.48 -0.24
C HIS A 412 -29.32 2.57 0.60
N HIS A 413 -29.90 1.64 1.37
CA HIS A 413 -29.12 0.67 2.16
C HIS A 413 -28.16 -0.21 1.33
N ARG A 414 -28.51 -0.51 0.06
CA ARG A 414 -27.62 -1.30 -0.83
C ARG A 414 -26.45 -0.49 -1.40
N ARG A 415 -26.44 0.83 -1.23
CA ARG A 415 -25.25 1.67 -1.51
C ARG A 415 -24.24 1.55 -0.39
N SER A 416 -24.70 1.72 0.86
CA SER A 416 -23.85 1.56 2.07
C SER A 416 -23.32 0.14 2.28
N GLU A 417 -23.85 -0.86 1.58
CA GLU A 417 -23.36 -2.25 1.60
C GLU A 417 -22.16 -2.50 0.67
N THR A 418 -21.76 -1.53 -0.17
CA THR A 418 -20.67 -1.68 -1.15
C THR A 418 -19.64 -0.56 -1.05
N GLY A 419 -18.42 -0.82 -1.54
CA GLY A 419 -17.36 0.16 -1.63
C GLY A 419 -17.84 1.48 -2.25
N ASN A 420 -17.28 2.58 -1.74
CA ASN A 420 -17.54 3.95 -2.19
C ASN A 420 -18.98 4.48 -2.00
N ALA A 421 -19.91 3.69 -1.45
CA ALA A 421 -21.34 4.02 -1.42
C ALA A 421 -21.93 4.37 -2.81
N ALA A 422 -21.34 3.80 -3.87
CA ALA A 422 -21.43 4.31 -5.23
C ALA A 422 -22.83 4.37 -5.85
N ILE A 423 -22.92 5.15 -6.92
CA ILE A 423 -23.99 5.02 -7.91
C ILE A 423 -23.91 3.68 -8.67
N ASN A 424 -24.89 3.43 -9.54
CA ASN A 424 -24.85 2.25 -10.41
C ASN A 424 -23.77 2.38 -11.49
N ALA A 425 -23.23 1.24 -11.94
CA ALA A 425 -22.57 1.19 -13.24
C ALA A 425 -23.57 1.64 -14.32
N PRO A 426 -23.16 2.45 -15.32
CA PRO A 426 -24.06 2.86 -16.39
C PRO A 426 -24.52 1.64 -17.21
N THR A 427 -25.67 1.74 -17.87
CA THR A 427 -26.20 0.68 -18.73
C THR A 427 -26.56 1.23 -20.09
N PHE A 428 -25.94 0.73 -21.15
CA PHE A 428 -26.30 1.10 -22.53
C PHE A 428 -27.66 0.52 -22.92
N SER A 429 -28.34 1.20 -23.86
CA SER A 429 -29.64 0.76 -24.37
C SER A 429 -29.56 -0.51 -25.23
N GLN A 430 -28.38 -0.83 -25.76
CA GLN A 430 -28.07 -1.98 -26.61
C GLN A 430 -26.64 -2.47 -26.33
N TYR A 431 -26.36 -3.75 -26.60
CA TYR A 431 -25.01 -4.32 -26.48
C TYR A 431 -24.18 -4.21 -27.77
N ALA A 432 -24.84 -4.03 -28.91
CA ALA A 432 -24.22 -3.77 -30.19
C ALA A 432 -24.96 -2.60 -30.85
N PHE A 433 -24.24 -1.54 -31.18
CA PHE A 433 -24.76 -0.39 -31.91
C PHE A 433 -24.35 -0.46 -33.38
N GLU A 434 -25.31 -0.33 -34.28
CA GLU A 434 -25.08 -0.30 -35.73
C GLU A 434 -25.09 1.17 -36.22
N PRO A 435 -23.97 1.70 -36.77
CA PRO A 435 -23.90 3.07 -37.28
C PRO A 435 -24.87 3.31 -38.44
N THR A 436 -25.89 4.14 -38.22
CA THR A 436 -26.92 4.44 -39.25
C THR A 436 -26.52 5.57 -40.22
N GLY A 437 -25.27 6.03 -40.19
CA GLY A 437 -24.74 7.19 -40.92
C GLY A 437 -23.76 7.99 -40.06
N ALA A 438 -23.32 9.16 -40.54
CA ALA A 438 -22.61 10.13 -39.70
C ALA A 438 -23.60 10.84 -38.75
N GLY A 439 -23.17 11.22 -37.54
CA GLY A 439 -23.99 11.91 -36.56
C GLY A 439 -25.06 11.06 -35.89
N TRP A 440 -24.73 9.81 -35.49
CA TRP A 440 -25.63 8.96 -34.70
C TRP A 440 -25.32 9.07 -33.19
N THR A 441 -26.08 8.38 -32.33
CA THR A 441 -25.92 8.47 -30.88
C THR A 441 -25.87 7.12 -30.17
N LEU A 442 -24.87 6.94 -29.29
CA LEU A 442 -24.93 5.92 -28.25
C LEU A 442 -25.80 6.46 -27.13
N THR A 443 -26.65 5.61 -26.57
CA THR A 443 -27.60 5.99 -25.53
C THR A 443 -27.62 4.98 -24.40
N GLY A 444 -27.93 5.44 -23.20
CA GLY A 444 -28.04 4.57 -22.03
C GLY A 444 -28.70 5.25 -20.83
N LYS A 445 -28.62 4.57 -19.70
CA LYS A 445 -29.09 5.01 -18.38
C LYS A 445 -27.95 5.03 -17.39
N ALA A 446 -27.89 6.07 -16.57
CA ALA A 446 -27.09 6.16 -15.36
C ALA A 446 -27.94 6.83 -14.26
N ASP A 447 -27.37 7.02 -13.06
CA ASP A 447 -28.06 7.78 -12.02
C ASP A 447 -28.21 9.27 -12.44
N PRO A 448 -29.36 9.93 -12.24
CA PRO A 448 -29.59 11.30 -12.73
C PRO A 448 -28.55 12.31 -12.23
N GLY A 449 -28.02 13.14 -13.13
CA GLY A 449 -27.01 14.15 -12.81
C GLY A 449 -25.56 13.63 -12.75
N SER A 450 -25.34 12.31 -12.79
CA SER A 450 -23.98 11.75 -12.81
C SER A 450 -23.22 12.07 -14.10
N GLU A 451 -21.91 12.25 -13.99
CA GLU A 451 -20.99 12.30 -15.13
C GLU A 451 -20.70 10.88 -15.61
N VAL A 452 -20.85 10.62 -16.91
CA VAL A 452 -20.60 9.31 -17.52
C VAL A 452 -19.36 9.43 -18.38
N ASP A 453 -18.31 8.70 -18.00
CA ASP A 453 -17.05 8.62 -18.74
C ASP A 453 -17.04 7.35 -19.60
N LEU A 454 -16.94 7.52 -20.91
CA LEU A 454 -16.84 6.47 -21.92
C LEU A 454 -15.36 6.18 -22.20
N TYR A 455 -15.02 4.90 -22.31
CA TYR A 455 -13.67 4.40 -22.56
C TYR A 455 -13.65 3.48 -23.78
N GLN A 456 -12.57 3.54 -24.53
CA GLN A 456 -12.23 2.50 -25.49
C GLN A 456 -11.62 1.29 -24.78
N VAL A 457 -12.09 0.10 -25.13
CA VAL A 457 -11.57 -1.19 -24.67
C VAL A 457 -10.68 -1.76 -25.78
N LYS A 458 -9.39 -1.89 -25.51
CA LYS A 458 -8.38 -2.33 -26.50
C LYS A 458 -7.93 -3.78 -26.35
N GLU A 459 -8.46 -4.49 -25.36
CA GLU A 459 -8.06 -5.86 -25.01
C GLU A 459 -9.11 -6.58 -24.16
N GLY A 460 -8.95 -7.90 -24.03
CA GLY A 460 -9.81 -8.77 -23.21
C GLY A 460 -11.03 -9.31 -23.95
N ASP A 461 -11.49 -10.48 -23.54
CA ASP A 461 -12.64 -11.20 -24.12
C ASP A 461 -13.79 -11.43 -23.11
N GLY A 462 -13.73 -10.75 -21.96
CA GLY A 462 -14.74 -10.84 -20.91
C GLY A 462 -16.07 -10.15 -21.23
N VAL A 463 -17.00 -10.21 -20.27
CA VAL A 463 -18.15 -9.29 -20.18
C VAL A 463 -17.70 -7.93 -19.66
N TYR A 464 -16.65 -7.94 -18.84
CA TYR A 464 -15.89 -6.79 -18.38
C TYR A 464 -14.46 -6.97 -18.89
N SER A 465 -13.85 -5.88 -19.33
CA SER A 465 -12.46 -5.81 -19.81
C SER A 465 -11.83 -4.52 -19.29
N PRO A 466 -10.49 -4.41 -19.28
CA PRO A 466 -9.82 -3.19 -18.85
C PRO A 466 -10.23 -1.96 -19.66
N LEU A 467 -10.57 -0.88 -18.95
CA LEU A 467 -10.88 0.44 -19.51
C LEU A 467 -9.58 1.07 -20.06
N SER A 468 -9.26 0.78 -21.32
CA SER A 468 -7.90 1.02 -21.85
C SER A 468 -7.58 2.49 -22.12
N GLU A 469 -8.53 3.27 -22.63
CA GLU A 469 -8.31 4.69 -22.94
C GLU A 469 -9.58 5.52 -22.65
N PRO A 470 -9.50 6.59 -21.84
CA PRO A 470 -10.59 7.56 -21.69
C PRO A 470 -10.93 8.19 -23.04
N PHE A 471 -12.21 8.24 -23.41
CA PHE A 471 -12.62 8.60 -24.76
C PHE A 471 -13.53 9.84 -24.82
N MET A 472 -14.64 9.85 -24.07
CA MET A 472 -15.58 10.97 -24.03
C MET A 472 -16.30 11.04 -22.69
N THR A 473 -16.72 12.23 -22.25
CA THR A 473 -17.56 12.43 -21.08
C THR A 473 -18.89 13.09 -21.47
N THR A 474 -19.97 12.71 -20.80
CA THR A 474 -21.29 13.35 -20.89
C THR A 474 -21.95 13.38 -19.50
N THR A 475 -23.13 14.00 -19.36
CA THR A 475 -23.88 14.02 -18.10
C THR A 475 -25.25 13.36 -18.29
N ALA A 476 -25.67 12.55 -17.33
CA ALA A 476 -27.00 11.97 -17.30
C ALA A 476 -28.06 13.04 -16.97
N ASP A 477 -29.15 13.09 -17.74
CA ASP A 477 -30.25 14.03 -17.53
C ASP A 477 -31.07 13.72 -16.27
N ALA A 478 -32.11 14.54 -16.00
CA ALA A 478 -32.98 14.37 -14.83
C ALA A 478 -33.80 13.07 -14.82
N ASP A 479 -33.98 12.43 -15.98
CA ASP A 479 -34.60 11.11 -16.12
C ASP A 479 -33.54 9.98 -16.09
N GLY A 480 -32.25 10.32 -15.94
CA GLY A 480 -31.10 9.41 -15.95
C GLY A 480 -30.68 8.96 -17.34
N ASN A 481 -31.14 9.57 -18.43
CA ASN A 481 -30.65 9.24 -19.77
C ASN A 481 -29.29 9.91 -20.02
N PHE A 482 -28.36 9.18 -20.62
CA PHE A 482 -27.15 9.78 -21.20
C PHE A 482 -27.10 9.51 -22.71
N SER A 483 -26.42 10.39 -23.44
CA SER A 483 -26.11 10.17 -24.85
C SER A 483 -24.75 10.72 -25.24
N PHE A 484 -24.03 9.97 -26.07
CA PHE A 484 -22.83 10.42 -26.77
C PHE A 484 -23.16 10.61 -28.25
N ALA A 485 -22.79 11.75 -28.82
CA ALA A 485 -22.73 11.90 -30.27
C ALA A 485 -21.56 11.06 -30.80
N TRP A 486 -21.76 10.33 -31.89
CA TRP A 486 -20.74 9.43 -32.43
C TRP A 486 -20.51 9.69 -33.92
N ASP A 487 -19.33 10.23 -34.19
CA ASP A 487 -18.79 10.48 -35.53
C ASP A 487 -17.50 9.66 -35.80
N GLU A 488 -17.19 8.73 -34.91
CA GLU A 488 -15.95 7.93 -34.88
C GLU A 488 -16.09 6.61 -35.65
N GLU A 489 -14.96 5.97 -35.98
CA GLU A 489 -14.98 4.74 -36.78
C GLU A 489 -15.70 3.58 -36.08
N ALA A 490 -16.31 2.73 -36.91
CA ALA A 490 -16.96 1.50 -36.50
C ALA A 490 -15.92 0.41 -36.18
N GLY A 491 -16.32 -0.64 -35.45
CA GLY A 491 -15.43 -1.74 -35.11
C GLY A 491 -14.62 -1.51 -33.83
N VAL A 492 -15.17 -0.77 -32.87
CA VAL A 492 -14.56 -0.55 -31.55
C VAL A 492 -15.37 -1.21 -30.43
N TRP A 493 -14.67 -1.60 -29.37
CA TRP A 493 -15.25 -2.05 -28.10
C TRP A 493 -15.23 -0.89 -27.11
N LEU A 494 -16.31 -0.73 -26.34
CA LEU A 494 -16.47 0.36 -25.38
C LEU A 494 -17.01 -0.14 -24.05
N SER A 495 -16.66 0.57 -22.99
CA SER A 495 -17.31 0.48 -21.68
C SER A 495 -17.37 1.90 -21.09
N ALA A 496 -18.13 2.08 -20.02
CA ALA A 496 -18.29 3.35 -19.33
C ALA A 496 -18.39 3.14 -17.82
N ILE A 497 -17.97 4.16 -17.07
CA ILE A 497 -18.22 4.33 -15.63
C ILE A 497 -19.12 5.55 -15.44
N ALA A 498 -19.69 5.70 -14.25
CA ALA A 498 -20.38 6.92 -13.87
C ALA A 498 -19.82 7.45 -12.54
N SER A 499 -19.75 8.77 -12.40
CA SER A 499 -19.26 9.46 -11.20
C SER A 499 -20.27 10.49 -10.71
N ASP A 500 -20.41 10.59 -9.39
CA ASP A 500 -21.27 11.57 -8.72
C ASP A 500 -20.50 12.22 -7.55
N PRO A 501 -20.57 13.54 -7.33
CA PRO A 501 -19.83 14.19 -6.24
C PRO A 501 -20.27 13.82 -4.80
N GLU A 502 -21.50 13.34 -4.62
CA GLU A 502 -22.07 12.89 -3.33
C GLU A 502 -21.86 11.37 -3.10
N PHE A 503 -21.76 10.57 -4.17
CA PHE A 503 -21.66 9.11 -4.07
C PHE A 503 -20.37 8.50 -4.66
N GLY A 504 -19.49 9.28 -5.29
CA GLY A 504 -18.27 8.79 -5.93
C GLY A 504 -18.51 8.03 -7.25
N THR A 505 -17.46 7.38 -7.73
CA THR A 505 -17.43 6.59 -8.98
C THR A 505 -17.94 5.15 -8.81
N SER A 506 -18.65 4.65 -9.82
CA SER A 506 -19.15 3.27 -9.94
C SER A 506 -18.20 2.30 -10.66
N GLU A 507 -18.52 1.00 -10.59
CA GLU A 507 -17.85 -0.04 -11.38
C GLU A 507 -18.03 0.17 -12.90
N PRO A 508 -17.16 -0.44 -13.73
CA PRO A 508 -17.34 -0.48 -15.18
C PRO A 508 -18.67 -1.12 -15.57
N SER A 509 -19.27 -0.58 -16.62
CA SER A 509 -20.39 -1.23 -17.31
C SER A 509 -19.91 -2.41 -18.17
N PRO A 510 -20.79 -3.39 -18.46
CA PRO A 510 -20.49 -4.45 -19.42
C PRO A 510 -20.07 -3.88 -20.78
N VAL A 511 -19.09 -4.53 -21.40
CA VAL A 511 -18.52 -4.11 -22.69
C VAL A 511 -19.59 -4.20 -23.79
N ILE A 512 -19.66 -3.16 -24.61
CA ILE A 512 -20.50 -3.07 -25.82
C ILE A 512 -19.63 -2.95 -27.08
N SER A 513 -20.18 -3.29 -28.24
CA SER A 513 -19.53 -3.06 -29.54
C SER A 513 -20.22 -1.96 -30.33
N VAL A 514 -19.44 -1.14 -31.04
CA VAL A 514 -19.91 -0.44 -32.24
C VAL A 514 -19.61 -1.36 -33.44
N ALA A 515 -20.66 -1.93 -34.03
CA ALA A 515 -20.55 -2.86 -35.15
C ALA A 515 -20.15 -2.14 -36.45
N GLY A 516 -19.48 -2.85 -37.35
CA GLY A 516 -19.18 -2.41 -38.71
C GLY A 516 -20.46 -2.07 -39.50
N SER A 517 -20.31 -1.26 -40.54
CA SER A 517 -21.43 -0.83 -41.41
C SER A 517 -22.07 -1.97 -42.24
N ASP A 518 -21.48 -3.15 -42.21
CA ASP A 518 -21.99 -4.41 -42.76
C ASP A 518 -22.61 -5.34 -41.69
N GLY A 519 -22.71 -4.88 -40.44
CA GLY A 519 -23.18 -5.65 -39.29
C GLY A 519 -22.12 -6.56 -38.66
N THR A 520 -20.85 -6.48 -39.07
CA THR A 520 -19.78 -7.23 -38.41
C THR A 520 -19.52 -6.70 -37.00
N VAL A 521 -19.63 -7.57 -35.99
CA VAL A 521 -19.10 -7.25 -34.67
C VAL A 521 -17.56 -7.26 -34.78
N PRO A 522 -16.85 -6.24 -34.26
CA PRO A 522 -15.39 -6.24 -34.26
C PRO A 522 -14.81 -7.52 -33.69
N GLU A 523 -13.66 -7.97 -34.22
CA GLU A 523 -12.96 -9.10 -33.66
C GLU A 523 -12.52 -8.76 -32.21
N ARG A 524 -12.62 -9.73 -31.29
CA ARG A 524 -12.20 -9.51 -29.91
C ARG A 524 -10.69 -9.40 -29.86
N LEU A 525 -10.21 -8.31 -29.27
CA LEU A 525 -8.82 -7.90 -29.38
C LEU A 525 -7.93 -8.83 -28.53
N PRO A 526 -6.85 -9.40 -29.11
CA PRO A 526 -5.87 -10.13 -28.33
C PRO A 526 -5.19 -9.18 -27.32
N ALA A 527 -4.72 -9.75 -26.21
CA ALA A 527 -4.00 -9.07 -25.14
C ALA A 527 -2.65 -8.46 -25.63
N THR A 528 -2.69 -7.29 -26.28
CA THR A 528 -1.50 -6.59 -26.79
C THR A 528 -1.64 -5.06 -26.74
N VAL A 529 -1.77 -4.47 -25.55
CA VAL A 529 -1.33 -3.08 -25.34
C VAL A 529 0.18 -3.10 -25.02
N PRO A 530 1.05 -2.50 -25.86
CA PRO A 530 2.48 -2.44 -25.60
C PRO A 530 2.79 -1.35 -24.58
N PHE A 531 2.54 -1.64 -23.31
CA PHE A 531 3.23 -0.97 -22.22
C PHE A 531 4.72 -1.30 -22.30
N ASP A 532 5.59 -0.35 -21.93
CA ASP A 532 7.01 -0.65 -21.79
C ASP A 532 7.20 -1.62 -20.61
N ALA A 533 7.49 -2.89 -20.94
CA ALA A 533 7.46 -4.01 -20.00
C ALA A 533 8.66 -4.04 -19.03
N THR A 534 9.51 -3.02 -19.05
CA THR A 534 10.66 -2.92 -18.13
C THR A 534 10.30 -2.11 -16.89
N CYS A 535 10.23 -2.76 -15.74
CA CYS A 535 10.36 -2.08 -14.45
C CYS A 535 11.81 -2.01 -13.96
N TYR A 536 12.58 -3.00 -14.40
CA TYR A 536 13.97 -2.89 -14.78
C TYR A 536 14.11 -3.57 -16.14
N PRO A 537 15.18 -3.36 -16.93
CA PRO A 537 15.51 -4.30 -17.98
C PRO A 537 15.53 -5.72 -17.37
N PRO A 538 15.00 -6.75 -18.06
CA PRO A 538 14.99 -8.09 -17.49
C PRO A 538 16.43 -8.58 -17.35
N VAL A 539 16.98 -8.46 -16.14
CA VAL A 539 18.08 -9.32 -15.72
C VAL A 539 17.58 -10.73 -15.98
N VAL A 540 18.30 -11.46 -16.83
CA VAL A 540 18.00 -12.87 -17.12
C VAL A 540 18.41 -13.66 -15.89
N VAL A 541 17.58 -13.56 -14.85
CA VAL A 541 17.57 -14.50 -13.73
C VAL A 541 17.25 -15.84 -14.38
N GLU A 542 18.26 -16.71 -14.42
CA GLU A 542 18.08 -18.10 -14.84
C GLU A 542 16.87 -18.66 -14.09
N ALA A 543 15.85 -19.09 -14.83
CA ALA A 543 14.51 -19.24 -14.29
C ALA A 543 14.56 -20.06 -12.99
N PRO A 544 14.08 -19.52 -11.85
CA PRO A 544 14.08 -20.27 -10.61
C PRO A 544 13.36 -21.60 -10.86
N PRO A 545 13.86 -22.72 -10.32
CA PRO A 545 13.35 -24.04 -10.63
C PRO A 545 11.82 -24.03 -10.46
N PRO A 546 11.07 -24.59 -11.43
CA PRO A 546 9.65 -24.31 -11.60
C PRO A 546 8.93 -24.49 -10.26
N ALA A 547 8.22 -23.43 -9.84
CA ALA A 547 7.50 -23.43 -8.58
C ALA A 547 6.68 -24.73 -8.47
N PRO A 548 6.77 -25.46 -7.34
CA PRO A 548 6.03 -26.70 -7.20
C PRO A 548 4.55 -26.43 -7.44
N ALA A 549 3.93 -27.23 -8.31
CA ALA A 549 2.55 -27.03 -8.70
C ALA A 549 1.65 -26.89 -7.46
N ALA A 550 0.74 -25.91 -7.47
CA ALA A 550 -0.20 -25.70 -6.39
C ALA A 550 -0.90 -27.02 -6.04
N ILE A 551 -0.83 -27.40 -4.76
CA ILE A 551 -1.41 -28.66 -4.30
C ILE A 551 -2.92 -28.45 -4.18
N ILE A 552 -3.64 -28.87 -5.22
CA ILE A 552 -5.11 -28.86 -5.24
C ILE A 552 -5.62 -29.97 -4.33
N LEU A 553 -6.23 -29.58 -3.22
CA LEU A 553 -6.86 -30.49 -2.27
C LEU A 553 -8.36 -30.61 -2.57
N ARG A 554 -8.81 -31.79 -2.96
CA ARG A 554 -10.23 -32.14 -3.06
C ARG A 554 -10.71 -32.79 -1.77
N VAL A 555 -11.74 -32.22 -1.14
CA VAL A 555 -12.29 -32.72 0.12
C VAL A 555 -13.82 -32.62 0.16
N PRO A 556 -14.52 -33.58 0.79
CA PRO A 556 -15.96 -33.47 1.04
C PRO A 556 -16.34 -32.23 1.84
N ARG A 557 -17.39 -31.52 1.41
CA ARG A 557 -17.94 -30.37 2.14
C ARG A 557 -18.78 -30.78 3.35
N ASN A 558 -19.43 -31.93 3.33
CA ASN A 558 -20.55 -32.20 4.23
C ASN A 558 -20.79 -33.69 4.53
N ILE A 559 -21.54 -33.95 5.61
CA ILE A 559 -22.20 -35.23 5.92
C ILE A 559 -23.65 -35.02 6.35
N HIS A 560 -24.50 -36.03 6.21
CA HIS A 560 -25.93 -35.99 6.50
C HIS A 560 -26.36 -36.88 7.67
N PHE A 561 -27.54 -36.58 8.21
CA PHE A 561 -28.11 -37.25 9.38
C PHE A 561 -29.58 -37.65 9.15
N ALA A 562 -29.97 -38.79 9.74
CA ALA A 562 -31.38 -39.18 9.83
C ALA A 562 -32.23 -38.16 10.60
N LEU A 563 -33.55 -38.24 10.41
CA LEU A 563 -34.53 -37.42 11.13
C LEU A 563 -34.39 -37.61 12.65
N ASP A 564 -34.30 -36.51 13.38
CA ASP A 564 -34.16 -36.46 14.84
C ASP A 564 -32.86 -37.07 15.43
N GLU A 565 -31.94 -37.52 14.58
CA GLU A 565 -30.71 -38.19 14.99
C GLU A 565 -29.46 -37.31 14.86
N SER A 566 -28.44 -37.64 15.66
CA SER A 566 -27.07 -37.11 15.56
C SER A 566 -26.01 -38.21 15.45
N PHE A 567 -26.41 -39.45 15.18
CA PHE A 567 -25.47 -40.56 14.98
C PHE A 567 -24.84 -40.49 13.59
N ILE A 568 -23.55 -40.81 13.50
CA ILE A 568 -22.83 -40.96 12.24
C ILE A 568 -23.23 -42.31 11.63
N SER A 569 -23.81 -42.29 10.42
CA SER A 569 -24.12 -43.53 9.68
C SER A 569 -22.84 -44.19 9.15
N PRO A 570 -22.88 -45.48 8.76
CA PRO A 570 -21.76 -46.12 8.08
C PRO A 570 -21.32 -45.36 6.81
N GLU A 571 -22.26 -44.77 6.08
CA GLU A 571 -22.02 -44.00 4.86
C GLU A 571 -21.34 -42.66 5.18
N SER A 572 -21.81 -41.92 6.18
CA SER A 572 -21.18 -40.67 6.64
C SER A 572 -19.78 -40.91 7.24
N ALA A 573 -19.55 -42.08 7.84
CA ALA A 573 -18.23 -42.46 8.34
C ALA A 573 -17.19 -42.57 7.21
N LEU A 574 -17.56 -43.13 6.05
CA LEU A 574 -16.68 -43.21 4.87
C LEU A 574 -16.32 -41.83 4.29
N ILE A 575 -17.17 -40.83 4.49
CA ILE A 575 -16.92 -39.43 4.08
C ILE A 575 -16.00 -38.75 5.12
N LEU A 576 -16.26 -38.97 6.41
CA LEU A 576 -15.39 -38.48 7.49
C LEU A 576 -13.97 -39.06 7.41
N ASP A 577 -13.80 -40.30 7.00
CA ASP A 577 -12.47 -40.90 6.81
C ASP A 577 -11.66 -40.17 5.71
N GLN A 578 -12.30 -39.66 4.65
CA GLN A 578 -11.63 -38.82 3.63
C GLN A 578 -11.17 -37.47 4.21
N ILE A 579 -12.00 -36.86 5.06
CA ILE A 579 -11.65 -35.63 5.79
C ILE A 579 -10.48 -35.88 6.75
N VAL A 580 -10.48 -37.01 7.45
CA VAL A 580 -9.36 -37.43 8.33
C VAL A 580 -8.07 -37.57 7.54
N ASP A 581 -8.09 -38.25 6.39
CA ASP A 581 -6.89 -38.47 5.59
C ASP A 581 -6.35 -37.16 5.00
N ALA A 582 -7.21 -36.22 4.61
CA ALA A 582 -6.81 -34.87 4.25
C ALA A 582 -6.15 -34.13 5.44
N MET A 583 -6.80 -34.09 6.62
CA MET A 583 -6.25 -33.42 7.80
C MET A 583 -4.97 -34.07 8.36
N ARG A 584 -4.76 -35.36 8.13
CA ARG A 584 -3.48 -36.06 8.41
C ARG A 584 -2.40 -35.69 7.40
N THR A 585 -2.75 -35.60 6.12
CA THR A 585 -1.81 -35.26 5.03
C THR A 585 -1.32 -33.81 5.14
N TYR A 586 -2.19 -32.89 5.58
CA TYR A 586 -1.88 -31.47 5.73
C TYR A 586 -2.07 -31.03 7.19
N PRO A 587 -1.00 -31.03 8.02
CA PRO A 587 -1.10 -30.68 9.44
C PRO A 587 -1.51 -29.24 9.74
N SER A 588 -1.34 -28.33 8.77
CA SER A 588 -1.76 -26.92 8.85
C SER A 588 -3.28 -26.71 8.80
N LEU A 589 -4.04 -27.64 8.22
CA LEU A 589 -5.49 -27.48 8.08
C LEU A 589 -6.19 -27.37 9.43
N VAL A 590 -6.96 -26.31 9.61
CA VAL A 590 -7.95 -26.17 10.68
C VAL A 590 -9.33 -26.33 10.05
N VAL A 591 -10.28 -26.97 10.75
CA VAL A 591 -11.63 -27.19 10.26
C VAL A 591 -12.68 -26.64 11.21
N GLU A 592 -13.71 -26.01 10.64
CA GLU A 592 -14.92 -25.60 11.34
C GLU A 592 -16.09 -26.51 10.96
N LEU A 593 -16.75 -27.06 11.97
CA LEU A 593 -17.87 -27.99 11.86
C LEU A 593 -19.19 -27.26 12.09
N GLN A 594 -19.82 -26.81 11.01
CA GLN A 594 -21.07 -26.07 11.02
C GLN A 594 -22.26 -27.05 11.07
N GLY A 595 -23.11 -26.94 12.10
CA GLY A 595 -24.20 -27.90 12.33
C GLY A 595 -25.56 -27.36 11.88
N HIS A 596 -26.36 -28.19 11.19
CA HIS A 596 -27.65 -27.79 10.61
C HIS A 596 -28.79 -28.78 10.90
N THR A 597 -30.02 -28.27 10.87
CA THR A 597 -31.26 -29.05 11.01
C THR A 597 -32.34 -28.60 10.03
N ASP A 598 -33.32 -29.48 9.78
CA ASP A 598 -34.53 -29.10 9.05
C ASP A 598 -35.51 -28.30 9.95
N PRO A 599 -36.44 -27.51 9.39
CA PRO A 599 -37.18 -26.48 10.13
C PRO A 599 -38.44 -27.01 10.87
N ARG A 600 -38.57 -28.33 11.07
CA ARG A 600 -39.83 -28.92 11.58
C ARG A 600 -39.98 -28.93 13.10
N ALA A 601 -38.89 -28.77 13.85
CA ALA A 601 -38.91 -28.66 15.31
C ALA A 601 -38.84 -27.19 15.78
N SER A 602 -38.77 -26.97 17.09
CA SER A 602 -38.58 -25.61 17.62
C SER A 602 -37.11 -25.17 17.51
N ALA A 603 -36.87 -23.88 17.30
CA ALA A 603 -35.51 -23.31 17.19
C ALA A 603 -34.57 -23.73 18.33
N ALA A 604 -35.05 -23.76 19.57
CA ALA A 604 -34.25 -24.21 20.72
C ALA A 604 -33.89 -25.70 20.66
N TYR A 605 -34.78 -26.55 20.14
CA TYR A 605 -34.52 -27.97 19.94
C TYR A 605 -33.51 -28.20 18.81
N ASN A 606 -33.72 -27.52 17.69
CA ASN A 606 -32.88 -27.56 16.51
C ASN A 606 -31.47 -27.04 16.76
N GLN A 607 -31.33 -25.95 17.51
CA GLN A 607 -30.02 -25.47 17.96
C GLN A 607 -29.27 -26.56 18.72
N ALA A 608 -29.90 -27.17 19.73
CA ALA A 608 -29.29 -28.25 20.50
C ALA A 608 -29.03 -29.53 19.68
N LEU A 609 -29.85 -29.84 18.68
CA LEU A 609 -29.65 -30.98 17.78
C LEU A 609 -28.48 -30.73 16.81
N SER A 610 -28.37 -29.52 16.28
CA SER A 610 -27.25 -29.11 15.42
C SER A 610 -25.90 -29.17 16.15
N GLU A 611 -25.88 -28.76 17.43
CA GLU A 611 -24.71 -28.88 18.30
C GLU A 611 -24.33 -30.36 18.50
N ARG A 612 -25.30 -31.24 18.82
CA ARG A 612 -25.04 -32.68 18.96
C ARG A 612 -24.47 -33.32 17.68
N ARG A 613 -24.85 -32.83 16.51
CA ARG A 613 -24.32 -33.30 15.20
C ARG A 613 -22.88 -32.88 14.99
N SER A 614 -22.55 -31.60 15.17
CA SER A 614 -21.17 -31.11 15.09
C SER A 614 -20.26 -31.74 16.16
N LEU A 615 -20.77 -31.96 17.38
CA LEU A 615 -20.08 -32.71 18.43
C LEU A 615 -19.79 -34.15 17.99
N SER A 616 -20.77 -34.84 17.40
CA SER A 616 -20.61 -36.23 16.95
C SER A 616 -19.61 -36.38 15.79
N ALA A 617 -19.56 -35.39 14.88
CA ALA A 617 -18.55 -35.31 13.84
C ALA A 617 -17.14 -35.01 14.43
N ARG A 618 -17.01 -34.02 15.32
CA ARG A 618 -15.75 -33.73 16.02
C ARG A 618 -15.24 -34.95 16.79
N ASP A 619 -16.12 -35.63 17.51
CA ASP A 619 -15.77 -36.80 18.33
C ASP A 619 -15.42 -38.02 17.46
N TYR A 620 -15.82 -38.06 16.19
CA TYR A 620 -15.28 -38.98 15.19
C TYR A 620 -13.83 -38.62 14.83
N LEU A 621 -13.58 -37.36 14.42
CA LEU A 621 -12.25 -36.87 14.04
C LEU A 621 -11.23 -36.99 15.20
N LEU A 622 -11.63 -36.69 16.43
CA LEU A 622 -10.83 -36.89 17.65
C LEU A 622 -10.43 -38.37 17.86
N ARG A 623 -11.36 -39.31 17.68
CA ARG A 623 -11.06 -40.75 17.77
C ARG A 623 -10.12 -41.23 16.67
N GLN A 624 -10.12 -40.54 15.52
CA GLN A 624 -9.19 -40.77 14.42
C GLN A 624 -7.84 -40.04 14.59
N GLY A 625 -7.63 -39.35 15.71
CA GLY A 625 -6.35 -38.74 16.07
C GLY A 625 -6.12 -37.32 15.55
N ILE A 626 -7.17 -36.63 15.06
CA ILE A 626 -7.08 -35.21 14.76
C ILE A 626 -7.09 -34.41 16.07
N ALA A 627 -6.12 -33.52 16.25
CA ALA A 627 -5.94 -32.73 17.46
C ALA A 627 -7.11 -31.74 17.69
N ALA A 628 -7.53 -31.56 18.95
CA ALA A 628 -8.73 -30.80 19.30
C ALA A 628 -8.64 -29.32 18.91
N GLU A 629 -7.44 -28.77 18.94
CA GLU A 629 -7.10 -27.37 18.63
C GLU A 629 -7.29 -27.06 17.14
N ARG A 630 -7.36 -28.09 16.28
CA ARG A 630 -7.60 -27.97 14.84
C ARG A 630 -9.09 -27.99 14.48
N MET A 631 -10.00 -27.96 15.45
CA MET A 631 -11.43 -28.11 15.24
C MET A 631 -12.27 -27.05 15.98
N ARG A 632 -13.09 -26.30 15.23
CA ARG A 632 -14.08 -25.35 15.76
C ARG A 632 -15.50 -25.86 15.54
N ILE A 633 -16.42 -25.67 16.48
CA ILE A 633 -17.83 -26.06 16.34
C ILE A 633 -18.69 -24.80 16.25
N VAL A 634 -19.61 -24.75 15.27
CA VAL A 634 -20.59 -23.66 15.13
C VAL A 634 -21.99 -24.24 14.86
N PRO A 635 -22.89 -24.29 15.85
CA PRO A 635 -24.26 -24.78 15.67
C PRO A 635 -25.19 -23.68 15.13
N PHE A 636 -25.90 -23.94 14.02
CA PHE A 636 -26.82 -22.98 13.38
C PHE A 636 -28.31 -23.36 13.47
N GLY A 637 -28.67 -24.56 13.95
CA GLY A 637 -30.07 -25.02 13.93
C GLY A 637 -30.68 -24.96 12.52
N GLU A 638 -31.93 -24.51 12.39
CA GLU A 638 -32.59 -24.31 11.09
C GLU A 638 -32.25 -22.99 10.39
N THR A 639 -31.38 -22.15 10.95
CA THR A 639 -31.16 -20.77 10.43
C THR A 639 -30.41 -20.72 9.09
N ARG A 640 -29.69 -21.80 8.73
CA ARG A 640 -28.92 -21.93 7.48
C ARG A 640 -29.30 -23.22 6.74
N ARG A 641 -30.48 -23.21 6.11
CA ARG A 641 -31.01 -24.33 5.30
C ARG A 641 -30.25 -24.50 3.99
N ALA A 642 -30.08 -25.74 3.54
CA ALA A 642 -29.50 -26.07 2.24
C ALA A 642 -30.55 -25.97 1.13
N SER A 643 -31.81 -26.29 1.43
CA SER A 643 -32.92 -26.20 0.47
C SER A 643 -33.99 -25.20 0.90
N GLN A 644 -34.53 -24.49 -0.09
CA GLN A 644 -35.71 -23.65 0.05
C GLN A 644 -37.02 -24.47 0.02
N GLY A 645 -36.95 -25.75 -0.38
CA GLY A 645 -38.10 -26.65 -0.48
C GLY A 645 -38.61 -27.20 0.85
N SER A 646 -39.60 -28.09 0.77
CA SER A 646 -40.27 -28.73 1.92
C SER A 646 -40.59 -30.21 1.67
N SER A 647 -39.91 -30.84 0.70
CA SER A 647 -39.99 -32.28 0.49
C SER A 647 -39.09 -33.04 1.47
N ARG A 648 -39.28 -34.37 1.56
CA ARG A 648 -38.42 -35.25 2.36
C ARG A 648 -36.94 -35.18 1.94
N LEU A 649 -36.68 -35.00 0.65
CA LEU A 649 -35.32 -34.82 0.11
C LEU A 649 -34.71 -33.48 0.55
N ASP A 650 -35.51 -32.40 0.56
CA ASP A 650 -35.08 -31.09 1.04
C ASP A 650 -34.70 -31.13 2.53
N TYR A 651 -35.53 -31.81 3.33
CA TYR A 651 -35.24 -32.01 4.74
C TYR A 651 -34.02 -32.92 4.97
N ALA A 652 -33.79 -33.94 4.13
CA ALA A 652 -32.59 -34.77 4.23
C ALA A 652 -31.31 -33.95 3.98
N ARG A 653 -31.32 -33.04 2.99
CA ARG A 653 -30.23 -32.09 2.71
C ARG A 653 -30.02 -31.07 3.84
N ASP A 654 -31.09 -30.55 4.44
CA ASP A 654 -30.99 -29.62 5.56
C ASP A 654 -30.34 -30.25 6.82
N ARG A 655 -30.51 -31.56 7.03
CA ARG A 655 -29.95 -32.31 8.17
C ARG A 655 -28.48 -32.67 7.93
N ARG A 656 -27.58 -31.69 7.99
CA ARG A 656 -26.14 -31.88 7.69
C ARG A 656 -25.19 -31.27 8.73
N VAL A 657 -23.91 -31.65 8.63
CA VAL A 657 -22.77 -30.87 9.12
C VAL A 657 -21.92 -30.49 7.92
N GLU A 658 -21.53 -29.22 7.82
CA GLU A 658 -20.58 -28.71 6.83
C GLU A 658 -19.18 -28.51 7.45
N PHE A 659 -18.14 -28.71 6.65
CA PHE A 659 -16.74 -28.59 7.02
C PHE A 659 -16.13 -27.43 6.25
N ILE A 660 -15.77 -26.35 6.94
CA ILE A 660 -15.05 -25.21 6.37
C ILE A 660 -13.59 -25.33 6.76
N PHE A 661 -12.71 -25.55 5.78
CA PHE A 661 -11.27 -25.65 6.01
C PHE A 661 -10.58 -24.30 5.87
N THR A 662 -9.58 -24.06 6.70
CA THR A 662 -8.65 -22.94 6.59
C THR A 662 -7.22 -23.48 6.60
N ASP A 663 -6.37 -22.94 5.73
CA ASP A 663 -4.96 -23.29 5.61
C ASP A 663 -4.08 -22.03 5.74
N THR A 664 -2.88 -22.20 6.28
CA THR A 664 -1.88 -21.13 6.43
C THR A 664 -0.72 -21.24 5.44
N GLN A 665 -0.73 -22.23 4.54
CA GLN A 665 0.35 -22.53 3.60
C GLN A 665 -0.01 -22.30 2.11
N GLY A 666 -1.24 -21.86 1.82
CA GLY A 666 -1.69 -21.48 0.47
C GLY A 666 -2.25 -22.63 -0.36
N LEU A 667 -2.76 -23.70 0.26
CA LEU A 667 -3.45 -24.79 -0.44
C LEU A 667 -4.71 -24.29 -1.19
N GLU A 668 -4.88 -24.73 -2.44
CA GLU A 668 -6.13 -24.53 -3.18
C GLU A 668 -7.12 -25.65 -2.81
N ILE A 669 -8.16 -25.31 -2.05
CA ILE A 669 -9.14 -26.28 -1.52
C ILE A 669 -10.38 -26.27 -2.41
N ILE A 670 -10.63 -27.38 -3.10
CA ILE A 670 -11.85 -27.63 -3.87
C ILE A 670 -12.79 -28.50 -3.03
N PHE A 671 -13.92 -27.93 -2.65
CA PHE A 671 -14.99 -28.62 -1.93
C PHE A 671 -15.83 -29.48 -2.87
N GLU A 672 -16.09 -30.72 -2.48
CA GLU A 672 -17.00 -31.62 -3.18
C GLU A 672 -18.26 -31.82 -2.34
N ASP A 673 -19.43 -31.42 -2.89
CA ASP A 673 -20.73 -31.61 -2.24
C ASP A 673 -21.13 -33.10 -2.32
N VAL A 674 -21.30 -33.75 -1.17
CA VAL A 674 -21.56 -35.19 -1.11
C VAL A 674 -23.01 -35.47 -0.70
N GLU A 675 -23.74 -36.18 -1.55
CA GLU A 675 -25.12 -36.63 -1.29
C GLU A 675 -25.26 -38.16 -1.12
N SER A 676 -24.15 -38.92 -1.17
CA SER A 676 -24.19 -40.38 -1.10
C SER A 676 -24.56 -40.95 0.27
N ASP A 677 -24.55 -40.14 1.33
CA ASP A 677 -24.98 -40.49 2.69
C ASP A 677 -26.35 -39.89 3.08
N LEU A 678 -27.11 -39.36 2.12
CA LEU A 678 -28.45 -38.82 2.35
C LEU A 678 -29.41 -39.89 2.91
N GLN A 679 -29.91 -39.64 4.11
CA GLN A 679 -30.84 -40.50 4.83
C GLN A 679 -32.26 -39.91 4.74
N ILE A 680 -33.05 -40.38 3.76
CA ILE A 680 -34.43 -39.90 3.49
C ILE A 680 -35.45 -40.71 4.32
N GLU A 681 -36.40 -39.99 4.96
CA GLU A 681 -37.51 -40.56 5.77
C GLU A 681 -38.70 -41.13 4.98
#